data_AF-A0A6M1Z6X9-F1
#
_entry.id   AF-A0A6M1Z6X9-F1
#
_cell.length_a   1.000
_cell.length_b   1.000
_cell.length_c   1.000
_cell.angle_alpha   90.00
_cell.angle_beta   90.00
_cell.angle_gamma   90.00
#
_symmetry.space_group_name_H-M   'P 1'
#
loop_
_entity.id
_entity.type
_entity.pdbx_description
1 polymer ?
#
loop_
_entity_poly.entity_id
_entity_poly.type
_entity_poly.pdbx_seq_one_letter_code
_entity_poly.pdbx_strand_id
1 'polypeptide(L)'
;MTIQIKLKKESLFEITPIFFPPSNYDLIHFENFVSSIQDRIESIIPKNILDDFKKAKTKDEIKKKFLKMNLALPYIIHSELESDPPFTISFSVFSLSDLAAGISKFIFDMLNRWLTLGKPIDINAHRSIRFKFKNFSQQKYYLSEYFINVSNEKEQSLIKRNIKSFIDEMKLIIMSANYTKDITSSIISKNRENSDRMNSYILKFSEEKKLNEIKENLGFLMYKKPNIFDRDIFDSLHLKSLIFKGNFTAIRNPKHVSRIIAFSYFFKKSINQIKSQIQTNKRLVKLKLFKTTLSSQKKDVLGILIVLDLLHENEYFEKSYILKSISQIIKDFRYIKNSYIVDRRDFKTLTFYLEIEKEDSSFFSVKEISDLNKKLTLAFGSNMKKLINPIYLPRNEEEILRNIVILTKQLNYVKDIPQVIISFDKQTAKEISFTVILLRLLKKNSPSLKELFSYSKTLIKFSLDESKIVGVLKKKYPKEANVFRLPLNKFDFLRRDHSLDLRKARQNVFTELTNILGKFRDFNGGLLAKQLDAMQNLKKIMPPNKKSSDFLLEEFFYSIKPAVQQSIVDAKILKKLFMMFTKILKKEFKNKNFLIDTKTEKNHFYVMIKTPFMKIKDDIILTVKKLKFKSFEILLSSLDKNDQKTLGFILISKDANKRALLYQTIIKEVEKSFKI
;
A
#
# COMPACT_ATOMS: atom_id res chain seq x y z
N MET A 1 -25.65 -79.32 20.84
CA MET A 1 -26.45 -79.15 19.61
C MET A 1 -26.50 -77.66 19.32
N THR A 2 -25.47 -77.13 18.67
CA THR A 2 -25.26 -75.69 18.48
C THR A 2 -25.81 -75.31 17.13
N ILE A 3 -26.95 -74.63 17.12
CA ILE A 3 -27.60 -74.14 15.91
C ILE A 3 -26.68 -73.10 15.28
N GLN A 4 -25.89 -73.52 14.28
CA GLN A 4 -25.28 -72.63 13.31
C GLN A 4 -26.42 -71.97 12.54
N ILE A 5 -26.80 -70.76 12.97
CA ILE A 5 -27.59 -69.86 12.15
C ILE A 5 -26.69 -69.48 10.97
N LYS A 6 -26.83 -70.24 9.89
CA LYS A 6 -26.34 -69.92 8.55
C LYS A 6 -27.09 -68.65 8.13
N LEU A 7 -26.54 -67.49 8.48
CA LEU A 7 -26.98 -66.21 7.93
C LEU A 7 -26.89 -66.36 6.40
N LYS A 8 -28.06 -66.44 5.74
CA LYS A 8 -28.16 -66.13 4.30
C LYS A 8 -27.34 -64.87 4.08
N LYS A 9 -26.51 -64.83 3.03
CA LYS A 9 -25.77 -63.63 2.60
C LYS A 9 -26.77 -62.49 2.30
N GLU A 10 -27.30 -61.85 3.33
CA GLU A 10 -27.82 -60.49 3.22
C GLU A 10 -26.61 -59.66 2.79
N SER A 11 -26.74 -58.91 1.69
CA SER A 11 -25.62 -58.09 1.20
C SER A 11 -25.22 -57.15 2.33
N LEU A 12 -23.93 -57.19 2.71
CA LEU A 12 -23.39 -56.37 3.81
C LEU A 12 -23.72 -54.89 3.63
N PHE A 13 -23.89 -54.47 2.38
CA PHE A 13 -24.22 -53.13 1.92
C PHE A 13 -25.69 -52.96 1.50
N GLU A 14 -26.61 -53.74 2.06
CA GLU A 14 -28.05 -53.52 1.81
C GLU A 14 -28.46 -52.10 2.27
N ILE A 15 -29.05 -51.29 1.38
CA ILE A 15 -29.40 -49.89 1.66
C ILE A 15 -30.90 -49.70 1.75
N THR A 16 -31.32 -48.79 2.63
CA THR A 16 -32.69 -48.33 2.75
C THR A 16 -32.72 -46.82 2.47
N PRO A 17 -33.42 -46.36 1.43
CA PRO A 17 -33.61 -44.93 1.16
C PRO A 17 -34.25 -44.21 2.35
N ILE A 18 -33.90 -42.93 2.55
CA ILE A 18 -34.46 -42.11 3.65
C ILE A 18 -35.81 -41.48 3.28
N PHE A 19 -36.23 -41.59 2.02
CA PHE A 19 -37.54 -41.16 1.55
C PHE A 19 -38.36 -42.35 1.08
N PHE A 20 -39.67 -42.22 1.14
CA PHE A 20 -40.61 -43.18 0.57
C PHE A 20 -41.08 -42.67 -0.79
N PRO A 21 -41.11 -43.52 -1.82
CA PRO A 21 -41.71 -43.14 -3.09
C PRO A 21 -43.22 -42.86 -2.88
N PRO A 22 -43.83 -41.96 -3.66
CA PRO A 22 -45.28 -41.75 -3.64
C PRO A 22 -46.04 -43.05 -3.88
N SER A 23 -47.26 -43.18 -3.35
CA SER A 23 -48.10 -44.38 -3.46
C SER A 23 -48.38 -44.84 -4.90
N ASN A 24 -48.23 -43.94 -5.88
CA ASN A 24 -48.52 -44.18 -7.30
C ASN A 24 -47.22 -44.39 -8.13
N TYR A 25 -46.08 -44.60 -7.48
CA TYR A 25 -44.79 -44.75 -8.15
C TYR A 25 -44.52 -46.22 -8.48
N ASP A 26 -43.89 -46.47 -9.63
CA ASP A 26 -43.49 -47.83 -10.03
C ASP A 26 -42.39 -48.36 -9.09
N LEU A 27 -42.77 -49.33 -8.26
CA LEU A 27 -41.89 -49.94 -7.28
C LEU A 27 -40.76 -50.75 -7.94
N ILE A 28 -41.00 -51.35 -9.11
CA ILE A 28 -40.00 -52.15 -9.82
C ILE A 28 -38.86 -51.24 -10.31
N HIS A 29 -39.20 -50.10 -10.92
CA HIS A 29 -38.18 -49.12 -11.34
C HIS A 29 -37.43 -48.49 -10.16
N PHE A 30 -38.12 -48.27 -9.04
CA PHE A 30 -37.48 -47.77 -7.82
C PHE A 30 -36.50 -48.79 -7.22
N GLU A 31 -36.89 -50.07 -7.15
CA GLU A 31 -36.02 -51.15 -6.66
C GLU A 31 -34.81 -51.33 -7.56
N ASN A 32 -34.97 -51.29 -8.88
CA ASN A 32 -33.87 -51.33 -9.84
C ASN A 32 -32.90 -50.15 -9.66
N PHE A 33 -33.42 -48.94 -9.39
CA PHE A 33 -32.59 -47.78 -9.08
C PHE A 33 -31.80 -47.99 -7.79
N VAL A 34 -32.44 -48.48 -6.72
CA VAL A 34 -31.78 -48.77 -5.44
C VAL A 34 -30.70 -49.83 -5.61
N SER A 35 -30.99 -50.94 -6.31
CA SER A 35 -30.00 -51.98 -6.62
C SER A 35 -28.79 -51.43 -7.36
N SER A 36 -29.02 -50.59 -8.38
CA SER A 36 -27.92 -49.96 -9.12
C SER A 36 -27.04 -49.05 -8.26
N ILE A 37 -27.62 -48.39 -7.24
CA ILE A 37 -26.85 -47.61 -6.27
C ILE A 37 -26.06 -48.54 -5.34
N GLN A 38 -26.62 -49.67 -4.91
CA GLN A 38 -25.92 -50.64 -4.06
C GLN A 38 -24.67 -51.18 -4.75
N ASP A 39 -24.80 -51.63 -6.00
CA ASP A 39 -23.67 -52.08 -6.81
C ASP A 39 -22.61 -50.98 -6.94
N ARG A 40 -23.07 -49.73 -7.11
CA ARG A 40 -22.17 -48.58 -7.19
C ARG A 40 -21.42 -48.32 -5.89
N ILE A 41 -22.08 -48.39 -4.73
CA ILE A 41 -21.44 -48.25 -3.41
C ILE A 41 -20.35 -49.31 -3.24
N GLU A 42 -20.64 -50.57 -3.57
CA GLU A 42 -19.66 -51.65 -3.49
C GLU A 42 -18.44 -51.40 -4.39
N SER A 43 -18.65 -50.82 -5.59
CA SER A 43 -17.53 -50.46 -6.48
C SER A 43 -16.69 -49.27 -5.99
N ILE A 44 -17.25 -48.37 -5.17
CA ILE A 44 -16.56 -47.17 -4.66
C ILE A 44 -15.69 -47.50 -3.45
N ILE A 45 -16.12 -48.44 -2.62
CA ILE A 45 -15.41 -48.77 -1.39
C ILE A 45 -14.09 -49.49 -1.74
N PRO A 46 -12.94 -49.03 -1.20
CA PRO A 46 -11.65 -49.67 -1.42
C PRO A 46 -11.65 -51.18 -1.09
N LYS A 47 -11.00 -52.01 -1.93
CA LYS A 47 -10.96 -53.48 -1.78
C LYS A 47 -10.48 -53.94 -0.41
N ASN A 48 -9.48 -53.26 0.16
CA ASN A 48 -8.97 -53.55 1.51
C ASN A 48 -10.04 -53.37 2.61
N ILE A 49 -10.98 -52.44 2.43
CA ILE A 49 -12.09 -52.23 3.36
C ILE A 49 -13.17 -53.28 3.13
N LEU A 50 -13.49 -53.61 1.87
CA LEU A 50 -14.42 -54.69 1.53
C LEU A 50 -13.96 -56.04 2.11
N ASP A 51 -12.67 -56.36 1.99
CA ASP A 51 -12.10 -57.59 2.53
C ASP A 51 -12.07 -57.58 4.06
N ASP A 52 -11.92 -56.41 4.68
CA ASP A 52 -12.08 -56.20 6.12
C ASP A 52 -13.51 -56.50 6.60
N PHE A 53 -14.54 -56.18 5.80
CA PHE A 53 -15.93 -56.52 6.08
C PHE A 53 -16.21 -58.01 5.91
N LYS A 54 -15.65 -58.67 4.88
CA LYS A 54 -15.80 -60.12 4.65
C LYS A 54 -15.22 -60.98 5.79
N LYS A 55 -14.26 -60.45 6.55
CA LYS A 55 -13.64 -61.13 7.71
C LYS A 55 -14.47 -61.01 9.00
N ALA A 56 -15.44 -60.10 9.06
CA ALA A 56 -16.26 -59.90 10.25
C ALA A 56 -17.25 -61.06 10.43
N LYS A 57 -17.30 -61.64 11.63
CA LYS A 57 -18.16 -62.78 11.98
C LYS A 57 -19.30 -62.39 12.92
N THR A 58 -19.19 -61.26 13.62
CA THR A 58 -20.21 -60.79 14.57
C THR A 58 -20.80 -59.43 14.17
N LYS A 59 -22.03 -59.13 14.64
CA LYS A 59 -22.68 -57.83 14.39
C LYS A 59 -21.88 -56.65 14.97
N ASP A 60 -21.21 -56.84 16.10
CA ASP A 60 -20.36 -55.80 16.72
C ASP A 60 -19.07 -55.56 15.93
N GLU A 61 -18.47 -56.59 15.34
CA GLU A 61 -17.35 -56.43 14.41
C GLU A 61 -17.78 -55.65 13.17
N ILE A 62 -18.93 -55.98 12.57
CA ILE A 62 -19.49 -55.25 11.43
C ILE A 62 -19.70 -53.77 11.80
N LYS A 63 -20.25 -53.49 12.98
CA LYS A 63 -20.43 -52.12 13.49
C LYS A 63 -19.10 -51.37 13.61
N LYS A 64 -18.06 -52.00 14.18
CA LYS A 64 -16.71 -51.41 14.28
C LYS A 64 -16.10 -51.15 12.89
N LYS A 65 -16.35 -52.01 11.90
CA LYS A 65 -15.91 -51.80 10.52
C LYS A 65 -16.63 -50.62 9.85
N PHE A 66 -17.94 -50.45 10.07
CA PHE A 66 -18.67 -49.25 9.63
C PHE A 66 -18.10 -47.97 10.25
N LEU A 67 -17.76 -47.98 11.55
CA LEU A 67 -17.10 -46.84 12.19
C LEU A 67 -15.73 -46.52 11.56
N LYS A 68 -14.91 -47.55 11.28
CA LYS A 68 -13.62 -47.39 10.60
C LYS A 68 -13.78 -46.83 9.18
N MET A 69 -14.79 -47.28 8.43
CA MET A 69 -15.12 -46.74 7.10
C MET A 69 -15.56 -45.28 7.19
N ASN A 70 -16.37 -44.92 8.19
CA ASN A 70 -16.83 -43.53 8.38
C ASN A 70 -15.67 -42.55 8.60
N LEU A 71 -14.60 -42.97 9.26
CA LEU A 71 -13.38 -42.15 9.44
C LEU A 71 -12.64 -41.88 8.12
N ALA A 72 -12.84 -42.71 7.11
CA ALA A 72 -12.18 -42.61 5.81
C ALA A 72 -13.06 -41.96 4.73
N LEU A 73 -14.29 -41.56 5.06
CA LEU A 73 -15.16 -40.78 4.18
C LEU A 73 -14.69 -39.30 4.10
N PRO A 74 -14.87 -38.61 2.96
CA PRO A 74 -15.59 -39.04 1.76
C PRO A 74 -14.72 -39.85 0.78
N TYR A 75 -15.34 -40.83 0.11
CA TYR A 75 -14.75 -41.46 -1.07
C TYR A 75 -15.18 -40.72 -2.32
N ILE A 76 -14.21 -40.33 -3.13
CA ILE A 76 -14.42 -39.61 -4.39
C ILE A 76 -13.64 -40.38 -5.46
N ILE A 77 -14.34 -40.92 -6.44
CA ILE A 77 -13.77 -41.70 -7.53
C ILE A 77 -14.34 -41.27 -8.88
N HIS A 78 -13.65 -41.64 -9.96
CA HIS A 78 -14.14 -41.47 -11.31
C HIS A 78 -13.88 -42.73 -12.14
N SER A 79 -14.61 -42.93 -13.24
CA SER A 79 -14.29 -43.97 -14.23
C SER A 79 -12.99 -43.67 -14.95
N GLU A 80 -12.41 -44.69 -15.58
CA GLU A 80 -11.23 -44.53 -16.42
C GLU A 80 -11.48 -43.53 -17.56
N LEU A 81 -10.41 -42.82 -17.93
CA LEU A 81 -10.44 -41.82 -18.98
C LEU A 81 -10.05 -42.51 -20.29
N GLU A 82 -11.01 -42.67 -21.19
CA GLU A 82 -10.79 -43.27 -22.51
C GLU A 82 -9.75 -42.48 -23.32
N SER A 83 -9.16 -43.14 -24.31
CA SER A 83 -8.08 -42.57 -25.15
C SER A 83 -8.60 -41.49 -26.09
N ASP A 84 -9.76 -41.70 -26.71
CA ASP A 84 -10.27 -40.85 -27.80
C ASP A 84 -11.69 -40.31 -27.48
N PRO A 85 -11.92 -38.98 -27.55
CA PRO A 85 -13.25 -38.37 -27.38
C PRO A 85 -14.13 -38.52 -28.64
N PRO A 86 -15.48 -38.51 -28.51
CA PRO A 86 -16.24 -38.18 -27.31
C PRO A 86 -16.57 -39.40 -26.43
N PHE A 87 -16.44 -39.23 -25.10
CA PHE A 87 -16.81 -40.26 -24.12
C PHE A 87 -17.42 -39.65 -22.85
N THR A 88 -18.03 -40.49 -22.00
CA THR A 88 -18.65 -40.06 -20.73
C THR A 88 -17.86 -40.56 -19.53
N ILE A 89 -17.50 -39.64 -18.63
CA ILE A 89 -16.86 -39.95 -17.35
C ILE A 89 -17.93 -40.02 -16.27
N SER A 90 -17.97 -41.12 -15.53
CA SER A 90 -18.71 -41.19 -14.27
C SER A 90 -17.87 -40.60 -13.14
N PHE A 91 -18.42 -39.68 -12.37
CA PHE A 91 -17.77 -39.06 -11.22
C PHE A 91 -18.64 -39.26 -9.98
N SER A 92 -18.16 -40.05 -9.03
CA SER A 92 -18.93 -40.48 -7.85
C SER A 92 -18.38 -39.91 -6.55
N VAL A 93 -19.27 -39.44 -5.69
CA VAL A 93 -18.98 -38.93 -4.34
C VAL A 93 -19.84 -39.67 -3.33
N PHE A 94 -19.20 -40.43 -2.44
CA PHE A 94 -19.81 -41.15 -1.33
C PHE A 94 -19.39 -40.50 0.00
N SER A 95 -20.36 -40.06 0.79
CA SER A 95 -20.13 -39.27 2.01
C SER A 95 -21.24 -39.46 3.05
N LEU A 96 -21.10 -38.81 4.21
CA LEU A 96 -22.15 -38.74 5.24
C LEU A 96 -23.26 -37.77 4.80
N SER A 97 -24.52 -38.11 5.12
CA SER A 97 -25.70 -37.38 4.64
C SER A 97 -25.97 -36.04 5.35
N ASP A 98 -25.25 -35.76 6.43
CA ASP A 98 -25.50 -34.64 7.33
C ASP A 98 -25.37 -33.24 6.68
N LEU A 99 -24.81 -33.20 5.46
CA LEU A 99 -24.67 -32.02 4.59
C LEU A 99 -25.13 -32.27 3.14
N ALA A 100 -25.86 -33.35 2.85
CA ALA A 100 -26.18 -33.79 1.49
C ALA A 100 -26.85 -32.72 0.61
N ALA A 101 -27.65 -31.80 1.18
CA ALA A 101 -28.28 -30.70 0.44
C ALA A 101 -27.27 -29.62 -0.02
N GLY A 102 -26.24 -29.36 0.78
CA GLY A 102 -25.17 -28.42 0.43
C GLY A 102 -24.10 -29.07 -0.45
N ILE A 103 -23.81 -30.36 -0.21
CA ILE A 103 -22.82 -31.14 -0.94
C ILE A 103 -23.19 -31.28 -2.42
N SER A 104 -24.46 -31.56 -2.76
CA SER A 104 -24.87 -31.73 -4.17
C SER A 104 -24.65 -30.47 -5.02
N LYS A 105 -25.04 -29.31 -4.50
CA LYS A 105 -24.82 -28.00 -5.14
C LYS A 105 -23.33 -27.65 -5.18
N PHE A 106 -22.61 -27.93 -4.10
CA PHE A 106 -21.17 -27.73 -4.01
C PHE A 106 -20.42 -28.55 -5.06
N ILE A 107 -20.70 -29.85 -5.20
CA ILE A 107 -20.04 -30.71 -6.18
C ILE A 107 -20.33 -30.22 -7.61
N PHE A 108 -21.57 -29.86 -7.91
CA PHE A 108 -21.94 -29.31 -9.22
C PHE A 108 -21.18 -28.01 -9.54
N ASP A 109 -21.09 -27.09 -8.58
CA ASP A 109 -20.32 -25.84 -8.70
C ASP A 109 -18.81 -26.12 -8.88
N MET A 110 -18.28 -27.09 -8.14
CA MET A 110 -16.88 -27.48 -8.15
C MET A 110 -16.48 -28.10 -9.49
N LEU A 111 -17.30 -29.02 -10.01
CA LEU A 111 -17.11 -29.61 -11.34
C LEU A 111 -17.04 -28.50 -12.39
N ASN A 112 -18.03 -27.59 -12.42
CA ASN A 112 -18.07 -26.49 -13.39
C ASN A 112 -16.93 -25.46 -13.23
N ARG A 113 -16.38 -25.26 -12.03
CA ARG A 113 -15.39 -24.21 -11.77
C ARG A 113 -13.96 -24.68 -11.92
N TRP A 114 -13.64 -25.93 -11.57
CA TRP A 114 -12.26 -26.39 -11.42
C TRP A 114 -11.88 -27.57 -12.29
N LEU A 115 -12.81 -28.48 -12.59
CA LEU A 115 -12.48 -29.64 -13.42
C LEU A 115 -12.20 -29.19 -14.87
N THR A 116 -13.01 -28.27 -15.42
CA THR A 116 -12.71 -27.53 -16.66
C THR A 116 -12.79 -26.01 -16.42
N LEU A 117 -11.64 -25.36 -16.22
CA LEU A 117 -11.57 -23.93 -15.90
C LEU A 117 -12.20 -23.05 -16.99
N GLY A 118 -13.32 -22.38 -16.66
CA GLY A 118 -13.92 -21.32 -17.47
C GLY A 118 -14.85 -21.78 -18.60
N LYS A 119 -15.15 -23.08 -18.69
CA LYS A 119 -16.18 -23.64 -19.58
C LYS A 119 -17.17 -24.43 -18.72
N PRO A 120 -18.49 -24.27 -18.91
CA PRO A 120 -19.48 -25.13 -18.25
C PRO A 120 -19.24 -26.58 -18.70
N ILE A 121 -19.24 -27.50 -17.74
CA ILE A 121 -19.17 -28.93 -18.02
C ILE A 121 -20.52 -29.40 -18.50
N ASP A 122 -20.51 -30.19 -19.56
CA ASP A 122 -21.70 -30.85 -20.07
C ASP A 122 -21.98 -32.10 -19.22
N ILE A 123 -22.94 -31.99 -18.30
CA ILE A 123 -23.36 -33.09 -17.42
C ILE A 123 -24.63 -33.70 -18.01
N ASN A 124 -24.51 -34.86 -18.64
CA ASN A 124 -25.61 -35.54 -19.33
C ASN A 124 -26.63 -36.15 -18.36
N ALA A 125 -26.17 -36.61 -17.21
CA ALA A 125 -27.02 -37.21 -16.20
C ALA A 125 -26.45 -37.00 -14.79
N HIS A 126 -27.35 -36.99 -13.81
CA HIS A 126 -27.04 -36.95 -12.40
C HIS A 126 -27.96 -37.91 -11.67
N ARG A 127 -27.40 -38.71 -10.77
CA ARG A 127 -28.18 -39.51 -9.83
C ARG A 127 -27.66 -39.31 -8.42
N SER A 128 -28.57 -39.24 -7.47
CA SER A 128 -28.21 -39.13 -6.06
C SER A 128 -29.25 -39.75 -5.16
N ILE A 129 -28.82 -40.24 -4.01
CA ILE A 129 -29.71 -40.82 -3.00
C ILE A 129 -29.16 -40.61 -1.60
N ARG A 130 -30.07 -40.39 -0.66
CA ARG A 130 -29.79 -40.45 0.78
C ARG A 130 -30.33 -41.75 1.33
N PHE A 131 -29.50 -42.49 2.04
CA PHE A 131 -29.83 -43.84 2.48
C PHE A 131 -29.21 -44.15 3.84
N LYS A 132 -29.60 -45.28 4.40
CA LYS A 132 -28.98 -45.93 5.57
C LYS A 132 -28.59 -47.35 5.18
N PHE A 133 -27.52 -47.88 5.75
CA PHE A 133 -27.26 -49.31 5.64
C PHE A 133 -28.21 -50.05 6.59
N LYS A 134 -28.83 -51.13 6.13
CA LYS A 134 -29.73 -51.96 6.95
C LYS A 134 -29.00 -52.53 8.18
N ASN A 135 -27.75 -52.94 7.99
CA ASN A 135 -26.86 -53.45 9.03
C ASN A 135 -26.24 -52.34 9.92
N PHE A 136 -26.42 -51.06 9.57
CA PHE A 136 -25.91 -49.92 10.34
C PHE A 136 -26.81 -48.67 10.18
N SER A 137 -28.02 -48.75 10.73
CA SER A 137 -29.08 -47.75 10.52
C SER A 137 -28.92 -46.44 11.32
N GLN A 138 -27.90 -46.38 12.20
CA GLN A 138 -27.61 -45.23 13.06
C GLN A 138 -27.08 -44.03 12.27
N GLN A 139 -26.33 -44.28 11.19
CA GLN A 139 -25.73 -43.23 10.36
C GLN A 139 -26.48 -43.07 9.04
N LYS A 140 -26.61 -41.82 8.58
CA LYS A 140 -27.17 -41.49 7.27
C LYS A 140 -26.04 -41.25 6.29
N TYR A 141 -26.21 -41.76 5.08
CA TYR A 141 -25.24 -41.65 3.99
C TYR A 141 -25.82 -40.91 2.79
N TYR A 142 -24.93 -40.45 1.92
CA TYR A 142 -25.27 -39.79 0.68
C TYR A 142 -24.32 -40.25 -0.42
N LEU A 143 -24.89 -40.71 -1.53
CA LEU A 143 -24.19 -40.98 -2.77
C LEU A 143 -24.68 -40.02 -3.85
N SER A 144 -23.74 -39.47 -4.61
CA SER A 144 -24.00 -38.69 -5.81
C SER A 144 -23.09 -39.14 -6.93
N GLU A 145 -23.64 -39.30 -8.12
CA GLU A 145 -22.88 -39.63 -9.32
C GLU A 145 -23.27 -38.69 -10.47
N TYR A 146 -22.25 -38.14 -11.12
CA TYR A 146 -22.36 -37.21 -12.24
C TYR A 146 -21.77 -37.86 -13.48
N PHE A 147 -22.49 -37.79 -14.60
CA PHE A 147 -22.06 -38.30 -15.89
C PHE A 147 -21.64 -37.13 -16.77
N ILE A 148 -20.34 -36.96 -16.96
CA ILE A 148 -19.71 -35.81 -17.58
C ILE A 148 -19.29 -36.17 -19.01
N ASN A 149 -19.80 -35.44 -19.99
CA ASN A 149 -19.44 -35.60 -21.39
C ASN A 149 -18.11 -34.89 -21.68
N VAL A 150 -17.18 -35.59 -22.34
CA VAL A 150 -15.89 -35.06 -22.79
C VAL A 150 -15.92 -35.01 -24.31
N SER A 151 -16.03 -33.82 -24.90
CA SER A 151 -16.30 -33.70 -26.32
C SER A 151 -15.06 -33.61 -27.21
N ASN A 152 -13.88 -33.29 -26.66
CA ASN A 152 -12.64 -33.10 -27.43
C ASN A 152 -11.36 -33.35 -26.63
N GLU A 153 -10.23 -33.50 -27.33
CA GLU A 153 -8.91 -33.82 -26.74
C GLU A 153 -8.40 -32.71 -25.80
N LYS A 154 -8.77 -31.45 -26.05
CA LYS A 154 -8.40 -30.32 -25.18
C LYS A 154 -9.07 -30.43 -23.83
N GLU A 155 -10.33 -30.85 -23.79
CA GLU A 155 -11.10 -31.08 -22.56
C GLU A 155 -10.57 -32.29 -21.80
N GLN A 156 -10.29 -33.38 -22.51
CA GLN A 156 -9.68 -34.58 -21.94
C GLN A 156 -8.31 -34.29 -21.29
N SER A 157 -7.43 -33.55 -21.96
CA SER A 157 -6.11 -33.19 -21.42
C SER A 157 -6.19 -32.28 -20.19
N LEU A 158 -7.17 -31.37 -20.14
CA LEU A 158 -7.45 -30.54 -18.97
C LEU A 158 -7.94 -31.38 -17.78
N ILE A 159 -8.88 -32.30 -18.02
CA ILE A 159 -9.42 -33.20 -17.00
C ILE A 159 -8.29 -34.10 -16.46
N LYS A 160 -7.52 -34.76 -17.33
CA LYS A 160 -6.37 -35.62 -16.94
C LYS A 160 -5.39 -34.88 -16.04
N ARG A 161 -5.09 -33.61 -16.33
CA ARG A 161 -4.16 -32.81 -15.52
C ARG A 161 -4.73 -32.40 -14.17
N ASN A 162 -6.00 -32.03 -14.11
CA ASN A 162 -6.57 -31.37 -12.93
C ASN A 162 -7.26 -32.35 -11.96
N ILE A 163 -7.70 -33.54 -12.42
CA ILE A 163 -8.60 -34.41 -11.68
C ILE A 163 -8.08 -34.85 -10.31
N LYS A 164 -6.76 -35.12 -10.18
CA LYS A 164 -6.15 -35.49 -8.90
C LYS A 164 -6.22 -34.36 -7.87
N SER A 165 -5.72 -33.18 -8.24
CA SER A 165 -5.75 -31.99 -7.37
C SER A 165 -7.18 -31.61 -7.00
N PHE A 166 -8.10 -31.71 -7.97
CA PHE A 166 -9.52 -31.45 -7.77
C PHE A 166 -10.15 -32.38 -6.73
N ILE A 167 -9.85 -33.68 -6.80
CA ILE A 167 -10.35 -34.67 -5.84
C ILE A 167 -9.83 -34.40 -4.43
N ASP A 168 -8.53 -34.13 -4.30
CA ASP A 168 -7.90 -33.87 -3.00
C ASP A 168 -8.49 -32.63 -2.33
N GLU A 169 -8.73 -31.57 -3.10
CA GLU A 169 -9.32 -30.34 -2.59
C GLU A 169 -10.80 -30.50 -2.23
N MET A 170 -11.58 -31.26 -3.01
CA MET A 170 -12.95 -31.61 -2.64
C MET A 170 -13.02 -32.44 -1.35
N LYS A 171 -12.10 -33.39 -1.15
CA LYS A 171 -12.03 -34.16 0.09
C LYS A 171 -11.79 -33.23 1.28
N LEU A 172 -10.81 -32.33 1.19
CA LEU A 172 -10.51 -31.36 2.26
C LEU A 172 -11.70 -30.47 2.60
N ILE A 173 -12.43 -29.98 1.60
CA ILE A 173 -13.60 -29.10 1.82
C ILE A 173 -14.75 -29.88 2.47
N ILE A 174 -15.07 -31.09 1.97
CA ILE A 174 -16.13 -31.91 2.55
C ILE A 174 -15.78 -32.35 3.98
N MET A 175 -14.52 -32.74 4.23
CA MET A 175 -14.04 -33.10 5.57
C MET A 175 -14.10 -31.91 6.53
N SER A 176 -13.59 -30.74 6.14
CA SER A 176 -13.63 -29.54 6.97
C SER A 176 -15.06 -29.10 7.32
N ALA A 177 -16.00 -29.24 6.38
CA ALA A 177 -17.41 -28.96 6.63
C ALA A 177 -18.02 -29.94 7.67
N ASN A 178 -17.65 -31.22 7.62
CA ASN A 178 -18.06 -32.20 8.63
C ASN A 178 -17.44 -31.90 10.01
N TYR A 179 -16.13 -31.65 10.09
CA TYR A 179 -15.45 -31.32 11.35
C TYR A 179 -15.96 -30.03 12.00
N THR A 180 -16.24 -29.00 11.20
CA THR A 180 -16.77 -27.74 11.71
C THR A 180 -18.14 -27.97 12.36
N LYS A 181 -18.96 -28.88 11.80
CA LYS A 181 -20.27 -29.25 12.35
C LYS A 181 -20.17 -30.08 13.62
N ASP A 182 -19.18 -30.94 13.78
CA ASP A 182 -18.96 -31.67 15.05
C ASP A 182 -18.54 -30.73 16.18
N ILE A 183 -17.76 -29.70 15.86
CA ILE A 183 -17.42 -28.61 16.78
C ILE A 183 -18.64 -27.72 17.04
N THR A 184 -19.43 -27.40 16.01
CA THR A 184 -20.64 -26.58 16.22
C THR A 184 -21.75 -27.35 16.90
N SER A 185 -21.93 -28.67 16.70
CA SER A 185 -22.98 -29.46 17.36
C SER A 185 -22.71 -29.63 18.85
N SER A 186 -21.43 -29.73 19.24
CA SER A 186 -21.01 -29.68 20.64
C SER A 186 -21.22 -28.29 21.28
N ILE A 187 -21.07 -27.20 20.51
CA ILE A 187 -21.33 -25.81 20.97
C ILE A 187 -22.85 -25.44 20.92
N ILE A 188 -23.61 -26.01 20.00
CA ILE A 188 -25.03 -25.66 19.70
C ILE A 188 -26.01 -26.30 20.69
N SER A 189 -25.55 -27.21 21.56
CA SER A 189 -26.36 -27.63 22.72
C SER A 189 -26.64 -26.49 23.72
N LYS A 190 -26.01 -25.31 23.57
CA LYS A 190 -26.15 -24.21 24.53
C LYS A 190 -26.84 -22.93 24.08
N ASN A 191 -27.17 -22.69 22.81
CA ASN A 191 -27.83 -21.42 22.43
C ASN A 191 -28.80 -21.57 21.26
N ARG A 192 -30.10 -21.59 21.59
CA ARG A 192 -31.21 -21.40 20.64
C ARG A 192 -31.71 -19.96 20.73
N GLU A 193 -31.26 -19.12 19.81
CA GLU A 193 -32.00 -17.92 19.40
C GLU A 193 -32.08 -17.93 17.87
N ASN A 194 -33.30 -18.07 17.35
CA ASN A 194 -33.63 -18.16 15.93
C ASN A 194 -34.53 -16.97 15.56
N SER A 195 -33.91 -15.88 15.12
CA SER A 195 -34.55 -14.87 14.26
C SER A 195 -33.51 -14.12 13.40
N ASP A 196 -32.31 -13.87 13.94
CA ASP A 196 -31.22 -13.18 13.22
C ASP A 196 -30.50 -14.04 12.16
N ARG A 197 -30.65 -15.37 12.23
CA ARG A 197 -30.02 -16.28 11.27
C ARG A 197 -30.61 -16.15 9.87
N MET A 198 -31.93 -15.99 9.74
CA MET A 198 -32.61 -15.92 8.44
C MET A 198 -32.15 -14.71 7.62
N ASN A 199 -31.99 -13.55 8.26
CA ASN A 199 -31.46 -12.33 7.63
C ASN A 199 -29.98 -12.48 7.25
N SER A 200 -29.18 -13.16 8.07
CA SER A 200 -27.77 -13.47 7.75
C SER A 200 -27.64 -14.45 6.57
N TYR A 201 -28.57 -15.39 6.42
CA TYR A 201 -28.61 -16.32 5.28
C TYR A 201 -29.06 -15.63 4.00
N ILE A 202 -30.09 -14.77 4.04
CA ILE A 202 -30.55 -14.00 2.88
C ILE A 202 -29.45 -13.04 2.40
N LEU A 203 -28.72 -12.41 3.31
CA LEU A 203 -27.55 -11.58 2.99
C LEU A 203 -26.43 -12.42 2.35
N LYS A 204 -26.11 -13.59 2.91
CA LYS A 204 -25.12 -14.52 2.33
C LYS A 204 -25.54 -15.04 0.95
N PHE A 205 -26.81 -15.39 0.74
CA PHE A 205 -27.34 -15.82 -0.56
C PHE A 205 -27.31 -14.68 -1.59
N SER A 206 -27.58 -13.44 -1.19
CA SER A 206 -27.45 -12.27 -2.05
C SER A 206 -25.98 -11.97 -2.39
N GLU A 207 -25.05 -12.18 -1.44
CA GLU A 207 -23.62 -12.01 -1.65
C GLU A 207 -23.05 -13.09 -2.58
N GLU A 208 -23.48 -14.35 -2.44
CA GLU A 208 -23.09 -15.47 -3.30
C GLU A 208 -23.60 -15.31 -4.74
N LYS A 209 -24.87 -14.92 -4.93
CA LYS A 209 -25.41 -14.64 -6.27
C LYS A 209 -24.65 -13.52 -6.97
N LYS A 210 -24.40 -12.41 -6.27
CA LYS A 210 -23.60 -11.29 -6.82
C LYS A 210 -22.16 -11.70 -7.10
N LEU A 211 -21.54 -12.53 -6.26
CA LEU A 211 -20.19 -13.03 -6.48
C LEU A 211 -20.14 -13.91 -7.73
N ASN A 212 -21.15 -14.74 -7.98
CA ASN A 212 -21.24 -15.55 -9.19
C ASN A 212 -21.41 -14.68 -10.44
N GLU A 213 -22.30 -13.68 -10.41
CA GLU A 213 -22.42 -12.71 -11.50
C GLU A 213 -21.10 -11.97 -11.76
N ILE A 214 -20.37 -11.60 -10.70
CA ILE A 214 -19.05 -10.96 -10.84
C ILE A 214 -18.07 -11.91 -11.54
N LYS A 215 -18.04 -13.19 -11.15
CA LYS A 215 -17.19 -14.22 -11.75
C LYS A 215 -17.52 -14.45 -13.22
N GLU A 216 -18.80 -14.56 -13.58
CA GLU A 216 -19.25 -14.71 -14.97
C GLU A 216 -18.81 -13.52 -15.83
N ASN A 217 -19.01 -12.29 -15.33
CA ASN A 217 -18.57 -11.08 -16.02
C ASN A 217 -17.05 -11.05 -16.24
N LEU A 218 -16.25 -11.51 -15.27
CA LEU A 218 -14.79 -11.60 -15.40
C LEU A 218 -14.37 -12.74 -16.34
N GLY A 219 -15.04 -13.89 -16.27
CA GLY A 219 -14.82 -15.02 -17.18
C GLY A 219 -15.09 -14.65 -18.64
N PHE A 220 -16.17 -13.90 -18.88
CA PHE A 220 -16.46 -13.35 -20.21
C PHE A 220 -15.36 -12.38 -20.71
N LEU A 221 -14.81 -11.54 -19.83
CA LEU A 221 -13.70 -10.65 -20.18
C LEU A 221 -12.42 -11.42 -20.50
N MET A 222 -12.14 -12.51 -19.78
CA MET A 222 -11.02 -13.41 -20.03
C MET A 222 -11.16 -14.11 -21.39
N TYR A 223 -12.35 -14.63 -21.70
CA TYR A 223 -12.64 -15.21 -23.01
C TYR A 223 -12.49 -14.20 -24.15
N LYS A 224 -13.03 -12.99 -23.99
CA LYS A 224 -13.00 -11.95 -25.03
C LYS A 224 -11.62 -11.30 -25.22
N LYS A 225 -10.79 -11.25 -24.18
CA LYS A 225 -9.48 -10.58 -24.20
C LYS A 225 -8.40 -11.40 -23.45
N PRO A 226 -8.03 -12.58 -23.97
CA PRO A 226 -7.14 -13.52 -23.29
C PRO A 226 -5.71 -12.98 -23.12
N ASN A 227 -5.26 -12.10 -24.02
CA ASN A 227 -3.91 -11.49 -23.93
C ASN A 227 -3.78 -10.49 -22.77
N ILE A 228 -4.91 -9.97 -22.28
CA ILE A 228 -4.94 -8.95 -21.23
C ILE A 228 -5.29 -9.58 -19.88
N PHE A 229 -6.32 -10.43 -19.87
CA PHE A 229 -6.84 -11.08 -18.66
C PHE A 229 -6.50 -12.56 -18.70
N ASP A 230 -5.77 -13.01 -17.69
CA ASP A 230 -5.43 -14.42 -17.45
C ASP A 230 -6.12 -14.93 -16.18
N ARG A 231 -5.76 -16.14 -15.76
CA ARG A 231 -6.34 -16.82 -14.60
C ARG A 231 -6.18 -16.02 -13.30
N ASP A 232 -5.11 -15.24 -13.18
CA ASP A 232 -4.78 -14.46 -11.98
C ASP A 232 -5.81 -13.33 -11.72
N ILE A 233 -6.70 -13.04 -12.68
CA ILE A 233 -7.84 -12.15 -12.44
C ILE A 233 -8.78 -12.68 -11.36
N PHE A 234 -8.90 -14.01 -11.21
CA PHE A 234 -9.71 -14.63 -10.17
C PHE A 234 -9.04 -14.58 -8.80
N ASP A 235 -7.71 -14.59 -8.75
CA ASP A 235 -6.98 -14.26 -7.53
C ASP A 235 -7.23 -12.80 -7.15
N SER A 236 -7.24 -11.89 -8.14
CA SER A 236 -7.61 -10.49 -7.91
C SER A 236 -9.04 -10.37 -7.36
N LEU A 237 -9.99 -11.16 -7.86
CA LEU A 237 -11.36 -11.22 -7.33
C LEU A 237 -11.38 -11.68 -5.87
N HIS A 238 -10.73 -12.79 -5.54
CA HIS A 238 -10.65 -13.31 -4.18
C HIS A 238 -10.00 -12.29 -3.22
N LEU A 239 -8.93 -11.67 -3.68
CA LEU A 239 -8.24 -10.64 -2.93
C LEU A 239 -9.09 -9.37 -2.76
N LYS A 240 -9.93 -9.00 -3.73
CA LYS A 240 -10.80 -7.82 -3.63
C LYS A 240 -12.06 -8.09 -2.84
N SER A 241 -12.61 -9.31 -2.83
CA SER A 241 -13.75 -9.67 -1.98
C SER A 241 -13.42 -9.55 -0.50
N LEU A 242 -12.16 -9.79 -0.10
CA LEU A 242 -11.68 -9.56 1.27
C LEU A 242 -11.60 -8.07 1.65
N ILE A 243 -11.36 -7.18 0.68
CA ILE A 243 -11.23 -5.73 0.92
C ILE A 243 -12.59 -5.03 0.86
N PHE A 244 -13.46 -5.48 -0.05
CA PHE A 244 -14.78 -4.89 -0.20
C PHE A 244 -15.63 -5.22 1.02
N LYS A 245 -16.00 -4.19 1.79
CA LYS A 245 -16.95 -4.34 2.90
C LYS A 245 -18.30 -4.83 2.35
N GLY A 246 -19.06 -5.64 3.09
CA GLY A 246 -20.39 -6.11 2.67
C GLY A 246 -21.32 -4.96 2.26
N ASN A 247 -21.27 -3.83 2.98
CA ASN A 247 -22.02 -2.62 2.64
C ASN A 247 -21.61 -1.99 1.29
N PHE A 248 -20.38 -2.23 0.83
CA PHE A 248 -19.90 -1.73 -0.46
C PHE A 248 -20.51 -2.53 -1.63
N THR A 249 -20.45 -3.87 -1.56
CA THR A 249 -20.98 -4.78 -2.60
C THR A 249 -22.50 -4.84 -2.59
N ALA A 250 -23.14 -4.67 -1.43
CA ALA A 250 -24.60 -4.69 -1.29
C ALA A 250 -25.31 -3.61 -2.12
N ILE A 251 -24.77 -2.39 -2.18
CA ILE A 251 -25.44 -1.21 -2.78
C ILE A 251 -25.05 -1.01 -4.27
N ARG A 252 -24.14 -1.83 -4.81
CA ARG A 252 -23.57 -1.65 -6.15
C ARG A 252 -23.94 -2.78 -7.09
N ASN A 253 -24.04 -2.43 -8.37
CA ASN A 253 -24.29 -3.37 -9.45
C ASN A 253 -23.07 -4.32 -9.62
N PRO A 254 -23.27 -5.64 -9.70
CA PRO A 254 -22.22 -6.62 -9.98
C PRO A 254 -21.34 -6.27 -11.17
N LYS A 255 -21.91 -5.77 -12.28
CA LYS A 255 -21.15 -5.32 -13.47
C LYS A 255 -20.16 -4.21 -13.16
N HIS A 256 -20.53 -3.28 -12.27
CA HIS A 256 -19.65 -2.20 -11.84
C HIS A 256 -18.50 -2.72 -10.98
N VAL A 257 -18.80 -3.62 -10.05
CA VAL A 257 -17.79 -4.28 -9.22
C VAL A 257 -16.80 -5.09 -10.08
N SER A 258 -17.28 -5.85 -11.07
CA SER A 258 -16.43 -6.55 -12.04
C SER A 258 -15.52 -5.59 -12.81
N ARG A 259 -16.02 -4.41 -13.23
CA ARG A 259 -15.20 -3.39 -13.89
C ARG A 259 -14.10 -2.86 -12.97
N ILE A 260 -14.39 -2.59 -11.70
CA ILE A 260 -13.36 -2.15 -10.74
C ILE A 260 -12.25 -3.19 -10.64
N ILE A 261 -12.59 -4.47 -10.50
CA ILE A 261 -11.62 -5.57 -10.40
C ILE A 261 -10.81 -5.69 -11.69
N ALA A 262 -11.47 -5.76 -12.84
CA ALA A 262 -10.82 -5.92 -14.14
C ALA A 262 -9.86 -4.76 -14.45
N PHE A 263 -10.28 -3.50 -14.25
CA PHE A 263 -9.40 -2.37 -14.49
C PHE A 263 -8.28 -2.28 -13.44
N SER A 264 -8.54 -2.64 -12.18
CA SER A 264 -7.49 -2.71 -11.16
C SER A 264 -6.41 -3.73 -11.54
N TYR A 265 -6.82 -4.92 -12.01
CA TYR A 265 -5.92 -5.97 -12.46
C TYR A 265 -5.12 -5.52 -13.69
N PHE A 266 -5.82 -5.02 -14.72
CA PHE A 266 -5.19 -4.55 -15.95
C PHE A 266 -4.17 -3.44 -15.72
N PHE A 267 -4.49 -2.45 -14.87
CA PHE A 267 -3.59 -1.35 -14.56
C PHE A 267 -2.34 -1.82 -13.82
N LYS A 268 -2.47 -2.74 -12.85
CA LYS A 268 -1.30 -3.32 -12.17
C LYS A 268 -0.40 -4.08 -13.15
N LYS A 269 -0.98 -4.94 -14.01
CA LYS A 269 -0.23 -5.68 -15.03
C LYS A 269 0.49 -4.74 -16.00
N SER A 270 -0.19 -3.71 -16.48
CA SER A 270 0.40 -2.70 -17.37
C SER A 270 1.56 -1.93 -16.71
N ILE A 271 1.41 -1.50 -15.46
CA ILE A 271 2.49 -0.80 -14.73
C ILE A 271 3.69 -1.73 -14.54
N ASN A 272 3.48 -2.99 -14.16
CA ASN A 272 4.55 -3.96 -13.96
C ASN A 272 5.29 -4.28 -15.26
N GLN A 273 4.57 -4.42 -16.39
CA GLN A 273 5.18 -4.62 -17.71
C GLN A 273 6.06 -3.42 -18.15
N ILE A 274 5.57 -2.19 -17.95
CA ILE A 274 6.35 -0.98 -18.27
C ILE A 274 7.61 -0.93 -17.40
N LYS A 275 7.50 -1.24 -16.11
CA LYS A 275 8.64 -1.28 -15.18
C LYS A 275 9.68 -2.34 -15.55
N SER A 276 9.26 -3.50 -16.05
CA SER A 276 10.21 -4.54 -16.49
C SER A 276 10.94 -4.18 -17.78
N GLN A 277 10.36 -3.32 -18.62
CA GLN A 277 10.94 -2.95 -19.92
C GLN A 277 11.76 -1.65 -19.87
N ILE A 278 11.39 -0.71 -18.99
CA ILE A 278 12.02 0.61 -18.93
C ILE A 278 12.29 0.96 -17.47
N GLN A 279 13.57 1.18 -17.16
CA GLN A 279 14.00 1.67 -15.85
C GLN A 279 13.75 3.18 -15.78
N THR A 280 12.48 3.58 -15.58
CA THR A 280 12.10 4.99 -15.44
C THR A 280 11.98 5.38 -13.97
N ASN A 281 12.64 6.47 -13.55
CA ASN A 281 12.36 7.13 -12.26
C ASN A 281 11.11 8.03 -12.29
N LYS A 282 10.20 7.81 -13.25
CA LYS A 282 8.93 8.52 -13.37
C LYS A 282 7.82 7.67 -12.81
N ARG A 283 6.97 8.26 -11.96
CA ARG A 283 5.78 7.59 -11.42
C ARG A 283 4.81 7.28 -12.57
N LEU A 284 4.39 6.03 -12.63
CA LEU A 284 3.34 5.53 -13.50
C LEU A 284 2.01 5.61 -12.76
N VAL A 285 1.11 6.46 -13.26
CA VAL A 285 -0.25 6.58 -12.76
C VAL A 285 -1.23 6.16 -13.84
N LYS A 286 -2.15 5.27 -13.50
CA LYS A 286 -3.29 4.88 -14.33
C LYS A 286 -4.58 5.26 -13.61
N LEU A 287 -5.40 6.07 -14.26
CA LEU A 287 -6.67 6.57 -13.72
C LEU A 287 -7.82 6.16 -14.64
N LYS A 288 -8.94 5.71 -14.03
CA LYS A 288 -10.19 5.42 -14.75
C LYS A 288 -11.37 6.03 -14.01
N LEU A 289 -12.23 6.71 -14.75
CA LEU A 289 -13.50 7.23 -14.28
C LEU A 289 -14.64 6.34 -14.78
N PHE A 290 -15.57 6.00 -13.88
CA PHE A 290 -16.72 5.14 -14.14
C PHE A 290 -18.00 5.92 -13.88
N LYS A 291 -18.90 5.93 -14.88
CA LYS A 291 -20.29 6.33 -14.65
C LYS A 291 -21.03 5.15 -14.03
N THR A 292 -21.66 5.35 -12.88
CA THR A 292 -22.38 4.29 -12.17
C THR A 292 -23.59 4.85 -11.45
N THR A 293 -24.53 3.97 -11.10
CA THR A 293 -25.72 4.29 -10.31
C THR A 293 -25.77 3.42 -9.05
N LEU A 294 -26.13 4.01 -7.92
CA LEU A 294 -26.32 3.27 -6.67
C LEU A 294 -27.73 2.68 -6.62
N SER A 295 -27.83 1.37 -6.40
CA SER A 295 -29.10 0.63 -6.54
C SER A 295 -30.14 0.98 -5.47
N SER A 296 -29.74 1.50 -4.32
CA SER A 296 -30.65 1.88 -3.24
C SER A 296 -31.35 3.24 -3.43
N GLN A 297 -30.81 4.14 -4.26
CA GLN A 297 -31.32 5.52 -4.40
C GLN A 297 -31.46 5.99 -5.86
N LYS A 298 -31.14 5.14 -6.87
CA LYS A 298 -31.01 5.53 -8.29
C LYS A 298 -30.21 6.83 -8.48
N LYS A 299 -29.21 7.05 -7.62
CA LYS A 299 -28.34 8.22 -7.69
C LYS A 299 -27.20 7.99 -8.64
N ASP A 300 -26.94 9.02 -9.41
CA ASP A 300 -25.90 9.11 -10.40
C ASP A 300 -24.56 9.48 -9.75
N VAL A 301 -23.55 8.62 -9.93
CA VAL A 301 -22.29 8.71 -9.20
C VAL A 301 -21.10 8.51 -10.14
N LEU A 302 -20.02 9.23 -9.86
CA LEU A 302 -18.75 9.08 -10.55
C LEU A 302 -17.76 8.28 -9.69
N GLY A 303 -17.47 7.06 -10.12
CA GLY A 303 -16.44 6.22 -9.53
C GLY A 303 -15.06 6.57 -10.07
N ILE A 304 -14.08 6.70 -9.18
CA ILE A 304 -12.70 7.09 -9.49
C ILE A 304 -11.78 5.96 -9.05
N LEU A 305 -11.16 5.27 -10.01
CA LEU A 305 -10.14 4.25 -9.76
C LEU A 305 -8.77 4.81 -10.11
N ILE A 306 -7.84 4.68 -9.17
CA ILE A 306 -6.46 5.13 -9.30
C ILE A 306 -5.55 3.97 -8.97
N VAL A 307 -4.66 3.63 -9.89
CA VAL A 307 -3.56 2.69 -9.64
C VAL A 307 -2.26 3.43 -9.92
N LEU A 308 -1.35 3.40 -8.97
CA LEU A 308 -0.08 4.08 -9.06
C LEU A 308 1.02 3.22 -8.49
N ASP A 309 2.24 3.47 -8.92
CA ASP A 309 3.42 2.88 -8.31
C ASP A 309 4.05 3.80 -7.25
N LEU A 310 4.74 3.17 -6.30
CA LEU A 310 5.56 3.87 -5.32
C LEU A 310 6.99 3.95 -5.84
N LEU A 311 7.56 5.16 -5.84
CA LEU A 311 8.96 5.40 -6.21
C LEU A 311 9.90 5.27 -4.99
N HIS A 312 9.37 5.54 -3.79
CA HIS A 312 10.11 5.44 -2.54
C HIS A 312 9.25 4.78 -1.46
N GLU A 313 9.87 4.03 -0.55
CA GLU A 313 9.20 3.30 0.55
C GLU A 313 8.40 4.22 1.49
N ASN A 314 8.79 5.51 1.56
CA ASN A 314 8.17 6.52 2.42
C ASN A 314 7.13 7.38 1.69
N GLU A 315 6.61 6.98 0.54
CA GLU A 315 5.55 7.74 -0.14
C GLU A 315 4.17 7.44 0.46
N TYR A 316 3.38 8.49 0.74
CA TYR A 316 2.08 8.34 1.38
C TYR A 316 0.97 9.04 0.61
N PHE A 317 -0.03 8.24 0.22
CA PHE A 317 -1.19 8.68 -0.54
C PHE A 317 -2.47 8.33 0.20
N GLU A 318 -3.26 9.37 0.50
CA GLU A 318 -4.50 9.24 1.26
C GLU A 318 -5.70 9.80 0.52
N LYS A 319 -6.87 9.34 0.94
CA LYS A 319 -8.18 9.91 0.59
C LYS A 319 -8.20 11.44 0.67
N SER A 320 -7.63 12.02 1.72
CA SER A 320 -7.61 13.47 1.96
C SER A 320 -6.94 14.23 0.80
N TYR A 321 -5.86 13.67 0.24
CA TYR A 321 -5.15 14.23 -0.90
C TYR A 321 -5.97 14.11 -2.19
N ILE A 322 -6.58 12.94 -2.44
CA ILE A 322 -7.41 12.71 -3.62
C ILE A 322 -8.58 13.71 -3.65
N LEU A 323 -9.29 13.87 -2.52
CA LEU A 323 -10.42 14.79 -2.41
C LEU A 323 -9.97 16.25 -2.59
N LYS A 324 -8.81 16.63 -2.02
CA LYS A 324 -8.25 17.98 -2.23
C LYS A 324 -7.93 18.24 -3.71
N SER A 325 -7.34 17.27 -4.41
CA SER A 325 -7.06 17.40 -5.84
C SER A 325 -8.34 17.50 -6.68
N ILE A 326 -9.40 16.77 -6.31
CA ILE A 326 -10.72 16.90 -6.95
C ILE A 326 -11.31 18.30 -6.71
N SER A 327 -11.23 18.82 -5.47
CA SER A 327 -11.77 20.14 -5.12
C SER A 327 -11.13 21.32 -5.85
N GLN A 328 -9.90 21.15 -6.34
CA GLN A 328 -9.22 22.15 -7.17
C GLN A 328 -9.75 22.18 -8.61
N ILE A 329 -10.46 21.14 -9.03
CA ILE A 329 -10.97 20.96 -10.39
C ILE A 329 -12.48 21.22 -10.43
N ILE A 330 -13.21 20.68 -9.45
CA ILE A 330 -14.67 20.81 -9.33
C ILE A 330 -14.98 21.30 -7.91
N LYS A 331 -15.76 22.38 -7.80
CA LYS A 331 -16.13 22.96 -6.50
C LYS A 331 -17.35 22.27 -5.88
N ASP A 332 -18.30 21.86 -6.71
CA ASP A 332 -19.63 21.39 -6.26
C ASP A 332 -19.70 19.85 -6.30
N PHE A 333 -19.00 19.18 -5.37
CA PHE A 333 -19.02 17.73 -5.27
C PHE A 333 -19.09 17.25 -3.82
N ARG A 334 -19.79 16.13 -3.63
CA ARG A 334 -19.92 15.44 -2.36
C ARG A 334 -19.32 14.04 -2.45
N TYR A 335 -18.60 13.67 -1.39
CA TYR A 335 -18.04 12.32 -1.25
C TYR A 335 -19.09 11.32 -0.76
N ILE A 336 -19.22 10.17 -1.45
CA ILE A 336 -20.10 9.08 -1.04
C ILE A 336 -19.48 8.32 0.14
N LYS A 337 -20.15 8.36 1.31
CA LYS A 337 -19.70 7.62 2.50
C LYS A 337 -19.56 6.12 2.20
N ASN A 338 -18.53 5.50 2.78
CA ASN A 338 -18.20 4.07 2.61
C ASN A 338 -17.85 3.61 1.18
N SER A 339 -17.57 4.53 0.25
CA SER A 339 -17.08 4.18 -1.10
C SER A 339 -15.56 4.01 -1.20
N TYR A 340 -14.81 4.44 -0.17
CA TYR A 340 -13.36 4.47 -0.24
C TYR A 340 -12.77 3.08 0.00
N ILE A 341 -12.02 2.59 -0.97
CA ILE A 341 -11.31 1.31 -0.92
C ILE A 341 -9.83 1.57 -1.18
N VAL A 342 -8.98 0.89 -0.41
CA VAL A 342 -7.53 0.91 -0.58
C VAL A 342 -7.00 -0.51 -0.56
N ASP A 343 -6.13 -0.81 -1.52
CA ASP A 343 -5.36 -2.04 -1.57
C ASP A 343 -3.87 -1.69 -1.49
N ARG A 344 -3.25 -2.02 -0.35
CA ARG A 344 -1.83 -1.76 -0.03
C ARG A 344 -0.98 -3.03 0.06
N ARG A 345 -1.50 -4.17 -0.38
CA ARG A 345 -0.82 -5.47 -0.19
C ARG A 345 0.40 -5.64 -1.10
N ASP A 346 0.42 -4.93 -2.22
CA ASP A 346 1.61 -4.85 -3.07
C ASP A 346 2.45 -3.65 -2.62
N PHE A 347 3.67 -3.93 -2.14
CA PHE A 347 4.62 -2.92 -1.69
C PHE A 347 5.05 -1.96 -2.81
N LYS A 348 4.87 -2.33 -4.08
CA LYS A 348 5.30 -1.53 -5.25
C LYS A 348 4.14 -0.79 -5.93
N THR A 349 2.90 -1.26 -5.80
CA THR A 349 1.73 -0.63 -6.42
C THR A 349 0.56 -0.44 -5.45
N LEU A 350 -0.01 0.75 -5.44
CA LEU A 350 -1.18 1.08 -4.65
C LEU A 350 -2.41 1.22 -5.53
N THR A 351 -3.54 0.70 -5.06
CA THR A 351 -4.84 0.90 -5.70
C THR A 351 -5.81 1.62 -4.78
N PHE A 352 -6.43 2.66 -5.28
CA PHE A 352 -7.45 3.45 -4.61
C PHE A 352 -8.73 3.47 -5.43
N TYR A 353 -9.86 3.36 -4.76
CA TYR A 353 -11.17 3.59 -5.36
C TYR A 353 -12.01 4.47 -4.44
N LEU A 354 -12.72 5.44 -5.01
CA LEU A 354 -13.73 6.23 -4.29
C LEU A 354 -14.80 6.74 -5.24
N GLU A 355 -15.91 7.19 -4.68
CA GLU A 355 -17.04 7.72 -5.44
C GLU A 355 -17.42 9.13 -4.98
N ILE A 356 -17.81 9.95 -5.96
CA ILE A 356 -18.30 11.32 -5.76
C ILE A 356 -19.62 11.53 -6.52
N GLU A 357 -20.48 12.39 -5.97
CA GLU A 357 -21.71 12.89 -6.59
C GLU A 357 -21.64 14.43 -6.65
N LYS A 358 -22.44 15.06 -7.51
CA LYS A 358 -22.62 16.52 -7.43
C LYS A 358 -23.60 16.88 -6.31
N GLU A 359 -23.47 18.09 -5.76
CA GLU A 359 -24.38 18.56 -4.71
C GLU A 359 -25.82 18.71 -5.20
N ASP A 360 -26.00 19.09 -6.46
CA ASP A 360 -27.29 19.18 -7.16
C ASP A 360 -27.85 17.82 -7.59
N SER A 361 -27.15 16.72 -7.29
CA SER A 361 -27.46 15.35 -7.73
C SER A 361 -27.49 15.15 -9.26
N SER A 362 -27.01 16.11 -10.05
CA SER A 362 -26.89 15.97 -11.51
C SER A 362 -25.63 15.18 -11.89
N PHE A 363 -25.63 14.62 -13.10
CA PHE A 363 -24.45 13.88 -13.60
C PHE A 363 -23.33 14.84 -14.04
N PHE A 364 -22.07 14.41 -13.87
CA PHE A 364 -20.91 15.17 -14.37
C PHE A 364 -20.86 15.21 -15.91
N SER A 365 -20.70 16.41 -16.48
CA SER A 365 -20.57 16.61 -17.92
C SER A 365 -19.33 15.91 -18.51
N VAL A 366 -19.37 15.63 -19.81
CA VAL A 366 -18.25 14.99 -20.51
C VAL A 366 -16.97 15.85 -20.42
N LYS A 367 -17.11 17.19 -20.44
CA LYS A 367 -16.01 18.13 -20.30
C LYS A 367 -15.39 18.05 -18.91
N GLU A 368 -16.20 18.05 -17.85
CA GLU A 368 -15.73 17.90 -16.47
C GLU A 368 -14.97 16.57 -16.28
N ILE A 369 -15.49 15.46 -16.80
CA ILE A 369 -14.85 14.14 -16.70
C ILE A 369 -13.51 14.12 -17.44
N SER A 370 -13.43 14.74 -18.62
CA SER A 370 -12.20 14.84 -19.42
C SER A 370 -11.14 15.67 -18.69
N ASP A 371 -11.54 16.83 -18.15
CA ASP A 371 -10.66 17.72 -17.40
C ASP A 371 -10.16 17.06 -16.10
N LEU A 372 -11.04 16.36 -15.40
CA LEU A 372 -10.71 15.64 -14.17
C LEU A 372 -9.71 14.51 -14.46
N ASN A 373 -9.91 13.75 -15.54
CA ASN A 373 -8.97 12.70 -15.95
C ASN A 373 -7.57 13.26 -16.26
N LYS A 374 -7.49 14.33 -17.07
CA LYS A 374 -6.20 14.95 -17.45
C LYS A 374 -5.49 15.57 -16.24
N LYS A 375 -6.18 16.40 -15.47
CA LYS A 375 -5.58 17.16 -14.35
C LYS A 375 -5.17 16.26 -13.19
N LEU A 376 -5.97 15.25 -12.84
CA LEU A 376 -5.60 14.30 -11.77
C LEU A 376 -4.42 13.41 -12.17
N THR A 377 -4.37 12.94 -13.41
CA THR A 377 -3.23 12.14 -13.91
C THR A 377 -1.92 12.93 -13.80
N LEU A 378 -1.93 14.21 -14.18
CA LEU A 378 -0.78 15.10 -14.03
C LEU A 378 -0.42 15.37 -12.56
N ALA A 379 -1.42 15.65 -11.72
CA ALA A 379 -1.21 15.96 -10.30
C ALA A 379 -0.59 14.77 -9.55
N PHE A 380 -1.08 13.55 -9.77
CA PHE A 380 -0.60 12.36 -9.08
C PHE A 380 0.74 11.86 -9.64
N GLY A 381 1.02 12.09 -10.93
CA GLY A 381 2.30 11.77 -11.55
C GLY A 381 3.46 12.65 -11.10
N SER A 382 3.20 13.91 -10.74
CA SER A 382 4.24 14.90 -10.38
C SER A 382 4.37 15.16 -8.88
N ASN A 383 3.28 15.07 -8.11
CA ASN A 383 3.24 15.48 -6.71
C ASN A 383 2.68 14.36 -5.82
N MET A 384 3.52 13.80 -4.95
CA MET A 384 3.06 13.05 -3.78
C MET A 384 3.68 13.60 -2.51
N LYS A 385 2.91 13.53 -1.42
CA LYS A 385 3.44 13.77 -0.09
C LYS A 385 4.39 12.61 0.25
N LYS A 386 5.66 12.93 0.47
CA LYS A 386 6.56 12.02 1.20
C LYS A 386 6.08 11.99 2.65
N LEU A 387 5.84 10.79 3.19
CA LEU A 387 5.63 10.57 4.61
C LEU A 387 6.87 11.10 5.32
N ILE A 388 6.71 12.18 6.08
CA ILE A 388 7.73 12.58 7.03
C ILE A 388 7.34 11.88 8.32
N ASN A 389 8.09 10.84 8.68
CA ASN A 389 7.95 10.20 9.97
C ASN A 389 8.06 11.29 11.04
N PRO A 390 7.13 11.34 12.01
CA PRO A 390 7.29 12.25 13.14
C PRO A 390 8.63 11.94 13.79
N ILE A 391 9.52 12.94 13.85
CA ILE A 391 10.80 12.80 14.54
C ILE A 391 10.48 12.87 16.03
N TYR A 392 10.60 11.73 16.72
CA TYR A 392 10.55 11.68 18.17
C TYR A 392 11.98 11.72 18.69
N LEU A 393 12.44 12.93 19.03
CA LEU A 393 13.68 13.14 19.75
C LEU A 393 13.30 13.51 21.19
N PRO A 394 13.56 12.65 22.20
CA PRO A 394 13.29 13.01 23.58
C PRO A 394 14.10 14.24 23.98
N ARG A 395 13.51 15.09 24.82
CA ARG A 395 14.13 16.34 25.29
C ARG A 395 15.46 16.02 25.97
N ASN A 396 16.55 16.62 25.48
CA ASN A 396 17.85 16.53 26.11
C ASN A 396 17.96 17.61 27.19
N GLU A 397 17.64 17.25 28.44
CA GLU A 397 17.71 18.17 29.58
C GLU A 397 19.11 18.72 29.81
N GLU A 398 20.16 17.91 29.57
CA GLU A 398 21.54 18.34 29.73
C GLU A 398 21.88 19.47 28.74
N GLU A 399 21.44 19.34 27.49
CA GLU A 399 21.63 20.38 26.48
C GLU A 399 20.91 21.69 26.85
N ILE A 400 19.71 21.59 27.42
CA ILE A 400 18.94 22.76 27.87
C ILE A 400 19.65 23.46 29.04
N LEU A 401 20.08 22.69 30.04
CA LEU A 401 20.85 23.24 31.17
C LEU A 401 22.17 23.86 30.70
N ARG A 402 22.89 23.18 29.80
CA ARG A 402 24.12 23.71 29.20
C ARG A 402 23.87 25.04 28.48
N ASN A 403 22.81 25.12 27.68
CA ASN A 403 22.43 26.34 26.97
C ASN A 403 22.04 27.47 27.94
N ILE A 404 21.31 27.17 29.00
CA ILE A 404 20.99 28.14 30.06
C ILE A 404 22.27 28.69 30.71
N VAL A 405 23.23 27.83 31.05
CA VAL A 405 24.53 28.24 31.61
C VAL A 405 25.30 29.12 30.63
N ILE A 406 25.33 28.77 29.34
CA ILE A 406 25.97 29.58 28.29
C ILE A 406 25.34 30.96 28.20
N LEU A 407 24.01 31.05 28.15
CA LEU A 407 23.30 32.32 28.10
C LEU A 407 23.52 33.15 29.37
N THR A 408 23.63 32.50 30.54
CA THR A 408 23.85 33.17 31.82
C THR A 408 25.15 33.95 31.86
N LYS A 409 26.19 33.46 31.17
CA LYS A 409 27.48 34.14 31.02
C LYS A 409 27.44 35.34 30.06
N GLN A 410 26.36 35.51 29.29
CA GLN A 410 26.19 36.61 28.34
C GLN A 410 25.50 37.84 28.97
N LEU A 411 24.79 37.68 30.09
CA LEU A 411 24.15 38.79 30.82
C LEU A 411 25.04 39.27 31.97
N ASN A 412 25.92 40.22 31.71
CA ASN A 412 26.90 40.75 32.66
C ASN A 412 26.53 42.15 33.18
N TYR A 413 25.68 42.88 32.47
CA TYR A 413 25.26 44.24 32.82
C TYR A 413 23.74 44.35 32.94
N VAL A 414 23.29 45.31 33.76
CA VAL A 414 21.84 45.57 33.99
C VAL A 414 21.14 46.09 32.73
N LYS A 415 21.90 46.68 31.81
CA LYS A 415 21.42 47.19 30.51
C LYS A 415 21.42 46.12 29.41
N ASP A 416 21.92 44.91 29.69
CA ASP A 416 21.97 43.86 28.67
C ASP A 416 20.55 43.47 28.25
N ILE A 417 20.38 43.29 26.94
CA ILE A 417 19.13 42.82 26.35
C ILE A 417 18.96 41.31 26.58
N PRO A 418 17.71 40.81 26.61
CA PRO A 418 17.44 39.38 26.75
C PRO A 418 18.18 38.54 25.70
N GLN A 419 18.58 37.34 26.09
CA GLN A 419 19.27 36.38 25.23
C GLN A 419 18.35 35.21 24.92
N VAL A 420 18.28 34.82 23.65
CA VAL A 420 17.36 33.78 23.18
C VAL A 420 18.08 32.75 22.32
N ILE A 421 17.80 31.47 22.56
CA ILE A 421 18.13 30.37 21.67
C ILE A 421 16.82 29.82 21.11
N ILE A 422 16.74 29.70 19.78
CA ILE A 422 15.59 29.12 19.08
C ILE A 422 16.07 27.85 18.37
N SER A 423 15.55 26.70 18.79
CA SER A 423 15.91 25.39 18.28
C SER A 423 14.68 24.66 17.76
N PHE A 424 14.82 23.96 16.64
CA PHE A 424 13.77 23.08 16.15
C PHE A 424 13.61 21.89 17.11
N ASP A 425 12.37 21.62 17.53
CA ASP A 425 12.04 20.59 18.52
C ASP A 425 11.46 19.35 17.84
N LYS A 426 10.27 19.50 17.24
CA LYS A 426 9.52 18.39 16.67
C LYS A 426 8.69 18.80 15.46
N GLN A 427 8.33 17.81 14.66
CA GLN A 427 7.35 17.94 13.59
C GLN A 427 6.31 16.83 13.69
N THR A 428 5.04 17.20 13.57
CA THR A 428 3.89 16.29 13.44
C THR A 428 3.30 16.36 12.03
N ALA A 429 2.15 15.70 11.82
CA ALA A 429 1.44 15.75 10.55
C ALA A 429 0.96 17.18 10.20
N LYS A 430 0.59 17.99 11.20
CA LYS A 430 -0.04 19.31 11.02
C LYS A 430 0.79 20.47 11.54
N GLU A 431 1.70 20.23 12.49
CA GLU A 431 2.41 21.28 13.20
C GLU A 431 3.92 21.04 13.21
N ILE A 432 4.67 22.12 13.31
CA ILE A 432 6.11 22.12 13.60
C ILE A 432 6.30 22.92 14.88
N SER A 433 7.20 22.50 15.75
CA SER A 433 7.41 23.17 17.04
C SER A 433 8.87 23.57 17.21
N PHE A 434 9.06 24.74 17.82
CA PHE A 434 10.37 25.23 18.21
C PHE A 434 10.43 25.34 19.74
N THR A 435 11.55 24.90 20.32
CA THR A 435 11.89 25.15 21.72
C THR A 435 12.67 26.45 21.78
N VAL A 436 12.24 27.32 22.69
CA VAL A 436 12.84 28.63 22.93
C VAL A 436 13.37 28.66 24.37
N ILE A 437 14.65 28.96 24.50
CA ILE A 437 15.29 29.24 25.79
C ILE A 437 15.51 30.74 25.85
N LEU A 438 14.75 31.42 26.71
CA LEU A 438 14.82 32.85 26.97
C LEU A 438 15.50 33.08 28.31
N LEU A 439 16.56 33.89 28.31
CA LEU A 439 17.17 34.40 29.52
C LEU A 439 17.02 35.92 29.58
N ARG A 440 16.43 36.42 30.68
CA ARG A 440 16.23 37.86 30.91
C ARG A 440 16.51 38.24 32.36
N LEU A 441 16.73 39.54 32.60
CA LEU A 441 16.82 40.12 33.93
C LEU A 441 15.44 40.60 34.39
N LEU A 442 14.99 40.15 35.55
CA LEU A 442 13.77 40.64 36.17
C LEU A 442 14.04 41.98 36.88
N LYS A 443 13.28 43.00 36.50
CA LYS A 443 13.20 44.31 37.18
C LYS A 443 11.93 44.34 38.03
N LYS A 444 11.84 45.28 38.97
CA LYS A 444 10.75 45.35 39.98
C LYS A 444 9.32 45.27 39.40
N ASN A 445 9.11 45.72 38.16
CA ASN A 445 7.81 45.68 37.47
C ASN A 445 7.88 44.93 36.12
N SER A 446 8.75 43.92 36.00
CA SER A 446 8.82 43.13 34.78
C SER A 446 7.63 42.17 34.68
N PRO A 447 6.82 42.22 33.60
CA PRO A 447 5.70 41.31 33.44
C PRO A 447 6.18 39.86 33.31
N SER A 448 5.34 38.94 33.77
CA SER A 448 5.59 37.51 33.59
C SER A 448 5.58 37.15 32.11
N LEU A 449 6.18 36.01 31.74
CA LEU A 449 6.15 35.57 30.34
C LEU A 449 4.70 35.33 29.86
N LYS A 450 3.83 34.80 30.73
CA LYS A 450 2.41 34.59 30.42
C LYS A 450 1.69 35.92 30.15
N GLU A 451 1.97 36.95 30.93
CA GLU A 451 1.44 38.30 30.70
C GLU A 451 1.91 38.88 29.36
N LEU A 452 3.19 38.75 29.02
CA LEU A 452 3.73 39.24 27.74
C LEU A 452 3.03 38.59 26.54
N PHE A 453 2.78 37.29 26.59
CA PHE A 453 2.03 36.58 25.55
C PHE A 453 0.54 36.92 25.52
N SER A 454 -0.03 37.39 26.63
CA SER A 454 -1.44 37.79 26.72
C SER A 454 -1.68 39.21 26.20
N TYR A 455 -0.74 40.13 26.44
CA TYR A 455 -0.81 41.51 25.96
C TYR A 455 -0.53 41.63 24.47
N SER A 456 0.26 40.72 23.92
CA SER A 456 0.56 40.69 22.49
C SER A 456 -0.59 40.00 21.75
N LYS A 457 -1.20 40.68 20.77
CA LYS A 457 -2.25 40.13 19.90
C LYS A 457 -1.65 39.10 18.90
N THR A 458 -1.00 38.05 19.41
CA THR A 458 -0.34 37.05 18.57
C THR A 458 -1.28 35.91 18.24
N LEU A 459 -1.09 35.31 17.07
CA LEU A 459 -1.77 34.08 16.66
C LEU A 459 -1.00 32.82 17.06
N ILE A 460 0.18 32.97 17.69
CA ILE A 460 1.03 31.83 18.07
C ILE A 460 0.57 31.26 19.41
N LYS A 461 0.37 29.95 19.44
CA LYS A 461 0.14 29.22 20.68
C LYS A 461 1.45 29.10 21.46
N PHE A 462 1.36 29.19 22.78
CA PHE A 462 2.50 29.14 23.70
C PHE A 462 2.28 28.06 24.75
N SER A 463 3.32 27.25 25.02
CA SER A 463 3.34 26.32 26.14
C SER A 463 4.63 26.49 26.94
N LEU A 464 4.51 26.99 28.16
CA LEU A 464 5.62 27.12 29.11
C LEU A 464 5.95 25.75 29.69
N ASP A 465 7.19 25.31 29.53
CA ASP A 465 7.65 24.05 30.13
C ASP A 465 8.32 24.30 31.47
N GLU A 466 9.16 25.34 31.56
CA GLU A 466 9.97 25.60 32.75
C GLU A 466 10.28 27.09 32.91
N SER A 467 10.28 27.57 34.16
CA SER A 467 10.75 28.91 34.52
C SER A 467 11.55 28.82 35.82
N LYS A 468 12.80 29.27 35.81
CA LYS A 468 13.73 29.16 36.94
C LYS A 468 14.61 30.40 37.08
N ILE A 469 14.96 30.73 38.32
CA ILE A 469 15.98 31.74 38.62
C ILE A 469 17.35 31.06 38.61
N VAL A 470 18.25 31.53 37.76
CA VAL A 470 19.56 30.90 37.49
C VAL A 470 20.75 31.73 38.00
N GLY A 471 20.46 32.71 38.86
CA GLY A 471 21.44 33.56 39.51
C GLY A 471 20.93 34.98 39.74
N VAL A 472 21.73 35.80 40.41
CA VAL A 472 21.39 37.20 40.69
C VAL A 472 22.53 38.11 40.25
N LEU A 473 22.21 39.08 39.39
CA LEU A 473 23.16 40.09 38.96
C LEU A 473 23.24 41.21 40.01
N LYS A 474 24.47 41.55 40.44
CA LYS A 474 24.76 42.58 41.46
C LYS A 474 23.92 42.42 42.74
N LYS A 475 23.61 41.17 43.14
CA LYS A 475 22.78 40.82 44.30
C LYS A 475 21.37 41.44 44.33
N LYS A 476 20.89 42.05 43.22
CA LYS A 476 19.61 42.79 43.16
C LYS A 476 18.69 42.36 42.01
N TYR A 477 19.25 41.94 40.87
CA TYR A 477 18.45 41.65 39.67
C TYR A 477 18.50 40.15 39.34
N PRO A 478 17.43 39.38 39.61
CA PRO A 478 17.38 37.96 39.29
C PRO A 478 17.49 37.72 37.77
N LYS A 479 18.28 36.71 37.40
CA LYS A 479 18.31 36.16 36.03
C LYS A 479 17.26 35.06 35.95
N GLU A 480 16.25 35.26 35.12
CA GLU A 480 15.17 34.31 34.89
C GLU A 480 15.40 33.60 33.56
N ALA A 481 15.49 32.27 33.60
CA ALA A 481 15.50 31.39 32.46
C ALA A 481 14.11 30.81 32.25
N ASN A 482 13.59 30.93 31.03
CA ASN A 482 12.32 30.36 30.61
C ASN A 482 12.56 29.40 29.44
N VAL A 483 12.02 28.19 29.53
CA VAL A 483 12.02 27.20 28.46
C VAL A 483 10.58 26.97 28.05
N PHE A 484 10.26 27.21 26.79
CA PHE A 484 8.91 27.09 26.28
C PHE A 484 8.88 26.67 24.83
N ARG A 485 7.74 26.15 24.39
CA ARG A 485 7.51 25.67 23.03
C ARG A 485 6.53 26.55 22.29
N LEU A 486 6.83 26.77 21.01
CA LEU A 486 6.01 27.52 20.06
C LEU A 486 5.64 26.61 18.88
N PRO A 487 4.44 25.99 18.89
CA PRO A 487 3.92 25.29 17.73
C PRO A 487 3.45 26.29 16.66
N LEU A 488 3.80 25.98 15.42
CA LEU A 488 3.38 26.67 14.21
C LEU A 488 2.64 25.71 13.28
N ASN A 489 1.71 26.25 12.50
CA ASN A 489 1.04 25.51 11.44
C ASN A 489 2.04 25.16 10.33
N LYS A 490 2.23 23.86 10.10
CA LYS A 490 3.19 23.34 9.11
C LYS A 490 2.87 23.80 7.69
N PHE A 491 1.59 23.94 7.35
CA PHE A 491 1.15 24.18 5.97
C PHE A 491 1.61 25.54 5.43
N ASP A 492 1.85 26.52 6.31
CA ASP A 492 2.27 27.88 5.96
C ASP A 492 3.73 27.95 5.49
N PHE A 493 4.51 26.90 5.79
CA PHE A 493 5.93 26.78 5.49
C PHE A 493 6.22 25.65 4.49
N LEU A 494 5.19 25.05 3.88
CA LEU A 494 5.38 24.06 2.83
C LEU A 494 5.77 24.72 1.51
N ARG A 495 6.80 24.17 0.88
CA ARG A 495 7.23 24.51 -0.47
C ARG A 495 6.40 23.77 -1.52
N ARG A 496 6.57 24.15 -2.79
CA ARG A 496 5.82 23.58 -3.93
C ARG A 496 6.06 22.08 -4.13
N ASP A 497 7.26 21.62 -3.80
CA ASP A 497 7.67 20.21 -3.80
C ASP A 497 7.24 19.47 -2.51
N HIS A 498 6.43 20.11 -1.66
CA HIS A 498 6.03 19.62 -0.35
C HIS A 498 7.16 19.46 0.68
N SER A 499 8.36 20.00 0.42
CA SER A 499 9.40 20.12 1.44
C SER A 499 9.07 21.22 2.44
N LEU A 500 9.58 21.12 3.67
CA LEU A 500 9.31 22.07 4.75
C LEU A 500 10.42 23.11 4.85
N ASP A 501 10.06 24.39 4.82
CA ASP A 501 11.00 25.49 5.02
C ASP A 501 11.17 25.86 6.50
N LEU A 502 12.03 25.10 7.21
CA LEU A 502 12.32 25.35 8.61
C LEU A 502 13.00 26.70 8.87
N ARG A 503 13.69 27.27 7.88
CA ARG A 503 14.33 28.59 8.03
C ARG A 503 13.29 29.69 8.04
N LYS A 504 12.35 29.65 7.10
CA LYS A 504 11.21 30.57 7.06
C LYS A 504 10.36 30.44 8.33
N ALA A 505 10.15 29.22 8.80
CA ALA A 505 9.44 28.98 10.06
C ALA A 505 10.17 29.59 11.27
N ARG A 506 11.47 29.36 11.41
CA ARG A 506 12.28 29.98 12.47
C ARG A 506 12.28 31.51 12.39
N GLN A 507 12.32 32.08 11.18
CA GLN A 507 12.25 33.53 11.00
C GLN A 507 10.91 34.08 11.49
N ASN A 508 9.80 33.38 11.22
CA ASN A 508 8.49 33.74 11.74
C ASN A 508 8.50 33.70 13.28
N VAL A 509 9.06 32.65 13.91
CA VAL A 509 9.26 32.60 15.36
C VAL A 509 10.05 33.80 15.88
N PHE A 510 11.15 34.15 15.23
CA PHE A 510 11.97 35.30 15.62
C PHE A 510 11.19 36.61 15.54
N THR A 511 10.44 36.84 14.44
CA THR A 511 9.63 38.04 14.24
C THR A 511 8.54 38.15 15.30
N GLU A 512 7.82 37.06 15.57
CA GLU A 512 6.75 37.05 16.58
C GLU A 512 7.31 37.23 18.00
N LEU A 513 8.42 36.56 18.34
CA LEU A 513 9.11 36.80 19.61
C LEU A 513 9.59 38.26 19.75
N THR A 514 9.98 38.91 18.65
CA THR A 514 10.39 40.32 18.68
C THR A 514 9.20 41.23 18.98
N ASN A 515 8.02 40.90 18.44
CA ASN A 515 6.78 41.61 18.74
C ASN A 515 6.36 41.44 20.21
N ILE A 516 6.63 40.27 20.82
CA ILE A 516 6.21 39.93 22.19
C ILE A 516 7.20 40.45 23.23
N LEU A 517 8.49 40.19 23.03
CA LEU A 517 9.56 40.45 24.00
C LEU A 517 10.25 41.80 23.77
N GLY A 518 10.03 42.42 22.61
CA GLY A 518 10.82 43.55 22.13
C GLY A 518 12.20 43.12 21.66
N LYS A 519 13.19 44.02 21.80
CA LYS A 519 14.57 43.78 21.33
C LYS A 519 15.28 42.72 22.19
N PHE A 520 15.69 41.62 21.56
CA PHE A 520 16.51 40.58 22.16
C PHE A 520 17.66 40.16 21.24
N ARG A 521 18.64 39.42 21.78
CA ARG A 521 19.74 38.85 21.01
C ARG A 521 19.48 37.37 20.70
N ASP A 522 19.43 37.04 19.42
CA ASP A 522 19.38 35.66 18.94
C ASP A 522 20.79 35.06 18.95
N PHE A 523 21.06 34.20 19.94
CA PHE A 523 22.39 33.64 20.17
C PHE A 523 22.83 32.68 19.06
N ASN A 524 21.90 31.88 18.51
CA ASN A 524 22.20 30.87 17.48
C ASN A 524 21.77 31.27 16.06
N GLY A 525 21.17 32.46 15.87
CA GLY A 525 20.67 32.93 14.57
C GLY A 525 21.63 33.75 13.71
N GLY A 526 22.76 34.22 14.25
CA GLY A 526 23.64 35.16 13.55
C GLY A 526 24.16 34.67 12.19
N LEU A 527 24.52 33.39 12.08
CA LEU A 527 24.96 32.80 10.81
C LEU A 527 23.79 32.66 9.82
N LEU A 528 22.60 32.29 10.30
CA LEU A 528 21.41 32.13 9.48
C LEU A 528 20.96 33.46 8.87
N ALA A 529 20.97 34.54 9.65
CA ALA A 529 20.68 35.88 9.17
C ALA A 529 21.63 36.28 8.03
N LYS A 530 22.94 36.12 8.23
CA LYS A 530 23.95 36.42 7.18
C LYS A 530 23.78 35.56 5.93
N GLN A 531 23.41 34.28 6.07
CA GLN A 531 23.12 33.40 4.93
C GLN A 531 21.89 33.87 4.14
N LEU A 532 20.84 34.34 4.81
CA LEU A 532 19.65 34.89 4.17
C LEU A 532 19.98 36.18 3.40
N ASP A 533 20.76 37.07 4.00
CA ASP A 533 21.21 38.30 3.34
C ASP A 533 22.06 38.00 2.10
N ALA A 534 22.99 37.05 2.21
CA ALA A 534 23.83 36.60 1.10
C ALA A 534 22.97 36.00 -0.04
N MET A 535 21.96 35.19 0.28
CA MET A 535 21.01 34.67 -0.71
C MET A 535 20.21 35.79 -1.39
N GLN A 536 19.70 36.76 -0.63
CA GLN A 536 18.96 37.89 -1.20
C GLN A 536 19.84 38.72 -2.12
N ASN A 537 21.09 38.97 -1.74
CA ASN A 537 22.07 39.65 -2.58
C ASN A 537 22.36 38.86 -3.86
N LEU A 538 22.48 37.53 -3.76
CA LEU A 538 22.62 36.67 -4.93
C LEU A 538 21.41 36.76 -5.85
N LYS A 539 20.19 36.74 -5.31
CA LYS A 539 18.95 36.90 -6.09
C LYS A 539 18.90 38.25 -6.82
N LYS A 540 19.30 39.35 -6.17
CA LYS A 540 19.30 40.69 -6.77
C LYS A 540 20.20 40.81 -8.01
N ILE A 541 21.32 40.08 -8.04
CA ILE A 541 22.28 40.14 -9.17
C ILE A 541 21.99 39.10 -10.27
N MET A 542 20.99 38.23 -10.08
CA MET A 542 20.60 37.24 -11.07
C MET A 542 19.68 37.87 -12.13
N PRO A 543 19.69 37.35 -13.37
CA PRO A 543 18.72 37.77 -14.37
C PRO A 543 17.29 37.53 -13.87
N PRO A 544 16.30 38.36 -14.23
CA PRO A 544 14.89 38.11 -13.90
C PRO A 544 14.48 36.79 -14.54
N ASN A 545 14.34 35.75 -13.74
CA ASN A 545 14.09 34.41 -14.23
C ASN A 545 12.66 33.95 -13.89
N LYS A 546 12.18 32.92 -14.58
CA LYS A 546 10.91 32.23 -14.25
C LYS A 546 10.98 31.67 -12.82
N LYS A 547 9.85 31.68 -12.08
CA LYS A 547 9.73 31.17 -10.69
C LYS A 547 10.32 29.76 -10.44
N SER A 548 10.47 28.92 -11.47
CA SER A 548 11.10 27.58 -11.37
C SER A 548 12.62 27.64 -11.17
N SER A 549 13.27 28.70 -11.61
CA SER A 549 14.71 28.92 -11.46
C SER A 549 15.09 29.44 -10.07
N ASP A 550 14.19 30.17 -9.40
CA ASP A 550 14.42 30.68 -8.03
C ASP A 550 14.59 29.53 -7.05
N PHE A 551 13.77 28.49 -7.20
CA PHE A 551 13.89 27.28 -6.39
C PHE A 551 15.21 26.55 -6.67
N LEU A 552 15.59 26.42 -7.94
CA LEU A 552 16.86 25.79 -8.32
C LEU A 552 18.07 26.58 -7.78
N LEU A 553 17.99 27.91 -7.76
CA LEU A 553 19.01 28.77 -7.18
C LEU A 553 19.14 28.56 -5.67
N GLU A 554 18.01 28.45 -4.97
CA GLU A 554 18.00 28.17 -3.53
C GLU A 554 18.60 26.80 -3.21
N GLU A 555 18.18 25.75 -3.91
CA GLU A 555 18.76 24.40 -3.79
C GLU A 555 20.28 24.43 -3.98
N PHE A 556 20.73 25.12 -5.03
CA PHE A 556 22.14 25.27 -5.34
C PHE A 556 22.91 25.99 -4.24
N PHE A 557 22.43 27.14 -3.78
CA PHE A 557 23.12 27.90 -2.76
C PHE A 557 23.26 27.11 -1.45
N TYR A 558 22.21 26.39 -1.04
CA TYR A 558 22.27 25.58 0.19
C TYR A 558 23.05 24.27 0.04
N SER A 559 23.34 23.85 -1.21
CA SER A 559 24.25 22.73 -1.48
C SER A 559 25.72 23.05 -1.23
N ILE A 560 26.07 24.33 -1.07
CA ILE A 560 27.46 24.77 -0.90
C ILE A 560 28.00 24.33 0.47
N LYS A 561 29.19 23.74 0.46
CA LYS A 561 29.94 23.27 1.62
C LYS A 561 31.36 23.85 1.60
N PRO A 562 31.92 24.22 2.77
CA PRO A 562 31.27 24.27 4.10
C PRO A 562 30.16 25.33 4.19
N ALA A 563 29.18 25.15 5.08
CA ALA A 563 28.00 26.02 5.16
C ALA A 563 28.33 27.49 5.49
N VAL A 564 29.45 27.75 6.16
CA VAL A 564 29.94 29.11 6.46
C VAL A 564 30.23 29.89 5.17
N GLN A 565 30.68 29.21 4.11
CA GLN A 565 30.99 29.84 2.82
C GLN A 565 29.76 30.45 2.14
N GLN A 566 28.56 29.98 2.46
CA GLN A 566 27.30 30.55 1.99
C GLN A 566 27.14 32.02 2.40
N SER A 567 27.75 32.42 3.53
CA SER A 567 27.68 33.80 4.06
C SER A 567 28.91 34.66 3.74
N ILE A 568 30.05 34.04 3.42
CA ILE A 568 31.33 34.74 3.24
C ILE A 568 31.61 35.04 1.76
N VAL A 569 31.25 34.12 0.86
CA VAL A 569 31.62 34.25 -0.55
C VAL A 569 30.77 35.31 -1.25
N ASP A 570 31.44 36.17 -2.01
CA ASP A 570 30.82 37.21 -2.81
C ASP A 570 29.79 36.61 -3.79
N ALA A 571 28.60 37.23 -3.84
CA ALA A 571 27.52 36.85 -4.73
C ALA A 571 27.97 36.75 -6.21
N LYS A 572 28.90 37.58 -6.67
CA LYS A 572 29.43 37.55 -8.04
C LYS A 572 30.16 36.23 -8.37
N ILE A 573 30.84 35.65 -7.39
CA ILE A 573 31.54 34.35 -7.53
C ILE A 573 30.50 33.23 -7.62
N LEU A 574 29.53 33.23 -6.70
CA LEU A 574 28.46 32.22 -6.67
C LEU A 574 27.58 32.27 -7.93
N LYS A 575 27.31 33.47 -8.45
CA LYS A 575 26.59 33.66 -9.72
C LYS A 575 27.25 32.92 -10.86
N LYS A 576 28.58 32.98 -10.97
CA LYS A 576 29.32 32.31 -12.04
C LYS A 576 29.25 30.79 -11.94
N LEU A 577 29.44 30.25 -10.73
CA LEU A 577 29.30 28.81 -10.51
C LEU A 577 27.87 28.33 -10.82
N PHE A 578 26.84 29.10 -10.44
CA PHE A 578 25.46 28.78 -10.77
C PHE A 578 25.17 28.83 -12.29
N MET A 579 25.75 29.80 -13.00
CA MET A 579 25.67 29.85 -14.46
C MET A 579 26.35 28.64 -15.13
N MET A 580 27.50 28.20 -14.61
CA MET A 580 28.14 26.95 -15.08
C MET A 580 27.27 25.73 -14.80
N PHE A 581 26.65 25.65 -13.63
CA PHE A 581 25.73 24.59 -13.26
C PHE A 581 24.50 24.53 -14.19
N THR A 582 23.84 25.65 -14.44
CA THR A 582 22.69 25.69 -15.37
C THR A 582 23.08 25.38 -16.82
N LYS A 583 24.28 25.79 -17.25
CA LYS A 583 24.84 25.46 -18.56
C LYS A 583 25.12 23.96 -18.70
N ILE A 584 25.77 23.33 -17.72
CA ILE A 584 26.12 21.90 -17.79
C ILE A 584 24.88 21.02 -17.69
N LEU A 585 23.87 21.43 -16.91
CA LEU A 585 22.61 20.69 -16.79
C LEU A 585 21.90 20.55 -18.13
N LYS A 586 21.92 21.59 -18.97
CA LYS A 586 21.29 21.60 -20.30
C LYS A 586 22.05 20.79 -21.36
N LYS A 587 23.33 20.47 -21.13
CA LYS A 587 24.13 19.68 -22.07
C LYS A 587 23.80 18.20 -21.97
N GLU A 588 23.60 17.53 -23.10
CA GLU A 588 23.44 16.07 -23.17
C GLU A 588 24.81 15.36 -23.20
N PHE A 589 24.83 14.10 -22.76
CA PHE A 589 26.01 13.26 -22.86
C PHE A 589 26.18 12.85 -24.33
N LYS A 590 27.24 13.34 -25.00
CA LYS A 590 27.52 12.95 -26.39
C LYS A 590 28.13 11.54 -26.45
N ASN A 591 29.39 11.41 -26.01
CA ASN A 591 30.17 10.16 -26.10
C ASN A 591 30.78 9.72 -24.76
N LYS A 592 30.70 10.55 -23.71
CA LYS A 592 31.22 10.26 -22.37
C LYS A 592 30.08 10.27 -21.37
N ASN A 593 30.08 9.32 -20.44
CA ASN A 593 29.13 9.29 -19.31
C ASN A 593 29.44 10.34 -18.23
N PHE A 594 30.14 11.41 -18.59
CA PHE A 594 30.40 12.56 -17.75
C PHE A 594 30.67 13.80 -18.61
N LEU A 595 30.43 14.97 -18.04
CA LEU A 595 30.83 16.27 -18.60
C LEU A 595 31.60 17.02 -17.54
N ILE A 596 32.68 17.68 -17.93
CA ILE A 596 33.44 18.61 -17.09
C ILE A 596 33.49 19.95 -17.83
N ASP A 597 33.17 21.04 -17.14
CA ASP A 597 33.36 22.42 -17.60
C ASP A 597 34.25 23.13 -16.58
N THR A 598 35.37 23.71 -17.03
CA THR A 598 36.31 24.44 -16.18
C THR A 598 36.40 25.89 -16.60
N LYS A 599 36.65 26.77 -15.63
CA LYS A 599 36.87 28.19 -15.90
C LYS A 599 37.85 28.75 -14.89
N THR A 600 38.77 29.58 -15.35
CA THR A 600 39.70 30.32 -14.48
C THR A 600 39.40 31.80 -14.57
N GLU A 601 39.29 32.47 -13.44
CA GLU A 601 39.11 33.92 -13.40
C GLU A 601 39.77 34.54 -12.18
N LYS A 602 40.77 35.40 -12.42
CA LYS A 602 41.60 36.02 -11.38
C LYS A 602 42.21 34.95 -10.45
N ASN A 603 41.74 34.90 -9.21
CA ASN A 603 42.20 33.97 -8.16
C ASN A 603 41.27 32.76 -7.97
N HIS A 604 40.27 32.59 -8.83
CA HIS A 604 39.25 31.56 -8.69
C HIS A 604 39.35 30.56 -9.84
N PHE A 605 39.43 29.28 -9.50
CA PHE A 605 39.33 28.19 -10.44
C PHE A 605 38.03 27.42 -10.20
N TYR A 606 37.16 27.41 -11.21
CA TYR A 606 35.86 26.79 -11.19
C TYR A 606 35.91 25.46 -11.94
N VAL A 607 35.35 24.42 -11.34
CA VAL A 607 35.14 23.12 -11.99
C VAL A 607 33.69 22.74 -11.80
N MET A 608 33.01 22.35 -12.86
CA MET A 608 31.65 21.83 -12.81
C MET A 608 31.61 20.49 -13.51
N ILE A 609 31.07 19.48 -12.84
CA ILE A 609 31.05 18.09 -13.28
C ILE A 609 29.59 17.65 -13.31
N LYS A 610 29.22 16.90 -14.34
CA LYS A 610 27.92 16.24 -14.48
C LYS A 610 28.16 14.77 -14.82
N THR A 611 27.50 13.85 -14.12
CA THR A 611 27.61 12.39 -14.33
C THR A 611 26.28 11.71 -13.97
N PRO A 612 25.91 10.57 -14.58
CA PRO A 612 24.76 9.78 -14.13
C PRO A 612 25.11 8.86 -12.94
N PHE A 613 26.38 8.67 -12.59
CA PHE A 613 26.82 7.68 -11.61
C PHE A 613 27.11 8.28 -10.23
N MET A 614 26.48 7.73 -9.19
CA MET A 614 26.69 8.16 -7.79
C MET A 614 28.11 7.84 -7.29
N LYS A 615 28.64 6.68 -7.67
CA LYS A 615 29.98 6.23 -7.24
C LYS A 615 31.09 7.21 -7.64
N ILE A 616 31.08 7.67 -8.90
CA ILE A 616 32.02 8.67 -9.42
C ILE A 616 31.97 9.96 -8.59
N LYS A 617 30.76 10.42 -8.26
CA LYS A 617 30.56 11.62 -7.45
C LYS A 617 31.19 11.46 -6.05
N ASP A 618 30.95 10.34 -5.38
CA ASP A 618 31.46 10.10 -4.02
C ASP A 618 32.98 9.92 -4.01
N ASP A 619 33.53 9.20 -4.99
CA ASP A 619 34.98 8.98 -5.15
C ASP A 619 35.71 10.31 -5.38
N ILE A 620 35.19 11.19 -6.24
CA ILE A 620 35.76 12.54 -6.45
C ILE A 620 35.76 13.35 -5.15
N ILE A 621 34.64 13.35 -4.39
CA ILE A 621 34.57 14.08 -3.12
C ILE A 621 35.63 13.56 -2.14
N LEU A 622 35.80 12.23 -2.04
CA LEU A 622 36.77 11.61 -1.15
C LEU A 622 38.21 11.93 -1.57
N THR A 623 38.53 11.82 -2.86
CA THR A 623 39.88 12.08 -3.36
C THR A 623 40.25 13.57 -3.26
N VAL A 624 39.32 14.49 -3.54
CA VAL A 624 39.56 15.93 -3.35
C VAL A 624 39.76 16.29 -1.86
N LYS A 625 39.05 15.64 -0.94
CA LYS A 625 39.29 15.83 0.51
C LYS A 625 40.69 15.40 0.94
N LYS A 626 41.28 14.38 0.30
CA LYS A 626 42.65 13.92 0.57
C LYS A 626 43.72 14.94 0.18
N LEU A 627 43.40 15.92 -0.67
CA LEU A 627 44.32 17.01 -1.04
C LEU A 627 44.57 18.00 0.11
N LYS A 628 43.83 17.91 1.22
CA LYS A 628 44.02 18.71 2.45
C LYS A 628 44.08 20.23 2.21
N PHE A 629 43.36 20.74 1.20
CA PHE A 629 43.17 22.18 1.04
C PHE A 629 42.48 22.76 2.28
N LYS A 630 42.80 24.00 2.63
CA LYS A 630 42.15 24.66 3.76
C LYS A 630 40.66 24.85 3.47
N SER A 631 39.81 24.79 4.49
CA SER A 631 38.35 24.87 4.37
C SER A 631 37.83 26.19 3.77
N PHE A 632 38.67 27.22 3.73
CA PHE A 632 38.40 28.49 3.07
C PHE A 632 38.97 28.62 1.65
N GLU A 633 39.87 27.71 1.26
CA GLU A 633 40.46 27.70 -0.08
C GLU A 633 39.58 26.94 -1.07
N ILE A 634 38.78 25.96 -0.63
CA ILE A 634 37.95 25.16 -1.52
C ILE A 634 36.48 25.16 -1.11
N LEU A 635 35.61 25.43 -2.08
CA LEU A 635 34.17 25.26 -1.97
C LEU A 635 33.74 24.05 -2.79
N LEU A 636 32.74 23.34 -2.27
CA LEU A 636 32.06 22.25 -2.95
C LEU A 636 30.56 22.56 -3.01
N SER A 637 29.94 22.32 -4.15
CA SER A 637 28.48 22.29 -4.34
C SER A 637 28.12 20.92 -4.89
N SER A 638 27.03 20.35 -4.41
CA SER A 638 26.61 19.01 -4.79
C SER A 638 25.10 18.90 -4.88
N LEU A 639 24.60 18.64 -6.08
CA LEU A 639 23.17 18.56 -6.36
C LEU A 639 22.85 17.42 -7.31
N ASP A 640 21.72 16.76 -7.03
CA ASP A 640 21.23 15.62 -7.79
C ASP A 640 19.84 15.96 -8.32
N LYS A 641 19.64 15.86 -9.64
CA LYS A 641 18.37 16.21 -10.29
C LYS A 641 18.10 15.32 -11.48
N ASN A 642 16.92 14.70 -11.54
CA ASN A 642 16.46 13.86 -12.66
C ASN A 642 17.52 12.82 -13.10
N ASP A 643 18.08 12.07 -12.14
CA ASP A 643 19.14 11.06 -12.35
C ASP A 643 20.49 11.60 -12.84
N GLN A 644 20.63 12.92 -12.87
CA GLN A 644 21.89 13.59 -13.16
C GLN A 644 22.50 14.11 -11.86
N LYS A 645 23.74 13.72 -11.61
CA LYS A 645 24.53 14.11 -10.46
C LYS A 645 25.47 15.22 -10.88
N THR A 646 25.49 16.32 -10.13
CA THR A 646 26.38 17.44 -10.40
C THR A 646 27.28 17.76 -9.20
N LEU A 647 28.53 18.10 -9.50
CA LEU A 647 29.51 18.58 -8.54
C LEU A 647 30.14 19.86 -9.05
N GLY A 648 30.11 20.91 -8.25
CA GLY A 648 30.82 22.15 -8.54
C GLY A 648 31.89 22.42 -7.50
N PHE A 649 33.11 22.72 -7.93
CA PHE A 649 34.20 23.17 -7.08
C PHE A 649 34.60 24.61 -7.40
N ILE A 650 34.97 25.36 -6.36
CA ILE A 650 35.71 26.63 -6.51
C ILE A 650 36.96 26.51 -5.66
N LEU A 651 38.12 26.61 -6.30
CA LEU A 651 39.40 26.75 -5.62
C LEU A 651 39.82 28.23 -5.65
N ILE A 652 39.90 28.83 -4.48
CA ILE A 652 40.40 30.18 -4.23
C ILE A 652 41.92 30.08 -4.04
N SER A 653 42.66 30.17 -5.13
CA SER A 653 44.13 30.12 -5.10
C SER A 653 44.72 30.82 -6.33
N LYS A 654 45.79 31.58 -6.13
CA LYS A 654 46.63 32.13 -7.22
C LYS A 654 47.61 31.09 -7.78
N ASP A 655 47.90 30.04 -7.01
CA ASP A 655 48.88 29.03 -7.36
C ASP A 655 48.37 28.10 -8.47
N ALA A 656 49.08 28.11 -9.61
CA ALA A 656 48.79 27.27 -10.76
C ALA A 656 48.97 25.77 -10.45
N ASN A 657 49.91 25.41 -9.57
CA ASN A 657 50.17 24.02 -9.21
C ASN A 657 49.00 23.42 -8.44
N LYS A 658 48.42 24.18 -7.49
CA LYS A 658 47.19 23.76 -6.78
C LYS A 658 46.00 23.57 -7.72
N ARG A 659 45.86 24.42 -8.74
CA ARG A 659 44.79 24.30 -9.75
C ARG A 659 44.98 23.07 -10.62
N ALA A 660 46.19 22.84 -11.11
CA ALA A 660 46.56 21.66 -11.88
C ALA A 660 46.34 20.38 -11.06
N LEU A 661 46.78 20.36 -9.79
CA LEU A 661 46.60 19.25 -8.88
C LEU A 661 45.11 18.89 -8.70
N LEU A 662 44.25 19.88 -8.46
CA LEU A 662 42.81 19.65 -8.33
C LEU A 662 42.23 19.07 -9.63
N TYR A 663 42.56 19.67 -10.78
CA TYR A 663 42.03 19.23 -12.07
C TYR A 663 42.49 17.81 -12.43
N GLN A 664 43.79 17.51 -12.30
CA GLN A 664 44.35 16.18 -12.57
C GLN A 664 43.76 15.12 -11.64
N THR A 665 43.55 15.45 -10.37
CA THR A 665 42.91 14.54 -9.41
C THR A 665 41.49 14.18 -9.84
N ILE A 666 40.71 15.18 -10.27
CA ILE A 666 39.34 14.97 -10.75
C ILE A 666 39.32 14.13 -12.03
N ILE A 667 40.17 14.45 -13.00
CA ILE A 667 40.27 13.71 -14.27
C ILE A 667 40.65 12.25 -14.02
N LYS A 668 41.68 12.00 -13.18
CA LYS A 668 42.16 10.65 -12.87
C LYS A 668 41.07 9.78 -12.25
N GLU A 669 40.27 10.32 -11.33
CA GLU A 669 39.20 9.56 -10.68
C GLU A 669 38.05 9.24 -11.64
N VAL A 670 37.71 10.22 -12.49
CA VAL A 670 36.70 10.02 -13.52
C VAL A 670 37.15 8.95 -14.52
N GLU A 671 38.40 8.98 -14.98
CA GLU A 671 38.95 8.00 -15.94
C GLU A 671 39.10 6.60 -15.33
N LYS A 672 39.52 6.50 -14.05
CA LYS A 672 39.63 5.22 -13.34
C LYS A 672 38.30 4.48 -13.27
N SER A 673 37.21 5.22 -13.12
CA SER A 673 35.86 4.67 -13.02
C SER A 673 35.32 4.08 -14.33
N PHE A 674 36.04 4.23 -15.46
CA PHE A 674 35.68 3.68 -16.78
C PHE A 674 36.64 2.61 -17.30
N LYS A 675 37.71 2.27 -16.55
CA LYS A 675 38.59 1.13 -16.85
C LYS A 675 38.11 -0.19 -16.21
N ILE A 676 36.92 -0.18 -15.60
CA ILE A 676 36.16 -1.32 -15.10
C ILE A 676 34.85 -1.32 -15.89
#